data_AF-A0A2N3IAU4-F1
#
_entry.id   AF-A0A2N3IAU4-F1
#
_cell.length_a   1.000
_cell.length_b   1.000
_cell.length_c   1.000
_cell.angle_alpha   90.00
_cell.angle_beta   90.00
_cell.angle_gamma   90.00
#
_symmetry.space_group_name_H-M   'P 1'
#
loop_
_entity.id
_entity.type
_entity.pdbx_description
1 polymer ?
#
loop_
_entity_poly.entity_id
_entity_poly.type
_entity_poly.pdbx_seq_one_letter_code
_entity_poly.pdbx_strand_id
1 'polypeptide(L)'
;MQTFNDFFNSLQDFYQELSNPDSGLDTKLAQERRIFLLKDLVSIIRPRTFTNIRKIAEQKIQELIQLLQQNAQARNNLKKLIEEICLQNNPLLVFTEVGIMSSKGFWTETYERLSYKILPPLHREGELRTVINEVFYKKDDYNWITLISNELWIELAHTLQLFDSEEMQKYFLNEMLNAIVVLAQKATSLGLEPEIIEKLPDMDDLNSPFLSMLIEISKFVEKYKDITTDQIPSEEDYNQIWVLLQQCEDSIARLHKDREKYGVSLRITYFILRLTQNIERLKKILLFIKPASKEANLQEVIFFFKEIVWAENKKYSLRKHFSDNLSFLAHKVVEHTAKTGEHYITNNRKEYFELFRKALGGGVIVAFLVLIKAKLSYIEQDTAPMLMAIFYSLNYSLGFILIHIFHFTLATKQPAMTASTIADILSEWRNLKSPKSKERVLYGQLLHTLIRIIRSQFISLSGNVLAVIPVAYLLTMGYFWIFETDVVGFQKAEKTVKELSPWASFSLLYAAIAGVYLMTAGLIAGYYDNQVVYNNIPARMRKYSIFRKILPSQLFEKFVAYIEKNTGALASNFFLGIFLGSTSTIGKIIGLGIDIRHVTFAGGAFAMCLQVQHGQMPLEIILETLLGVFLIGLVNVTVSFGLSVIVALKSRNVTFVETGKIVQILLKAFFKKPLAFFFPLQIPELLPDEKKTSKKENL
;
A
#
# COMPACT_ATOMS: atom_id res chain seq x y z
N MET A 1 -27.22 -3.03 35.36
CA MET A 1 -27.90 -2.42 36.53
C MET A 1 -26.97 -2.17 37.71
N GLN A 2 -26.55 -3.17 38.51
CA GLN A 2 -25.75 -2.93 39.74
C GLN A 2 -24.46 -2.12 39.50
N THR A 3 -23.68 -2.46 38.47
CA THR A 3 -22.48 -1.70 38.10
C THR A 3 -22.74 -0.24 37.71
N PHE A 4 -23.90 0.07 37.13
CA PHE A 4 -24.25 1.46 36.82
C PHE A 4 -24.66 2.21 38.08
N ASN A 5 -25.37 1.57 39.02
CA ASN A 5 -25.71 2.18 40.29
C ASN A 5 -24.45 2.53 41.09
N ASP A 6 -23.46 1.61 41.14
CA ASP A 6 -22.17 1.85 41.80
C ASP A 6 -21.45 3.05 41.18
N PHE A 7 -21.44 3.15 39.84
CA PHE A 7 -20.89 4.30 39.11
C PHE A 7 -21.61 5.60 39.48
N PHE A 8 -22.95 5.63 39.47
CA PHE A 8 -23.71 6.84 39.77
C PHE A 8 -23.57 7.29 41.23
N ASN A 9 -23.40 6.35 42.16
CA ASN A 9 -23.05 6.67 43.55
C ASN A 9 -21.67 7.35 43.61
N SER A 10 -20.66 6.78 42.95
CA SER A 10 -19.32 7.39 42.89
C SER A 10 -19.32 8.78 42.23
N LEU A 11 -20.12 8.97 41.18
CA LEU A 11 -20.30 10.26 40.53
C LEU A 11 -20.99 11.28 41.44
N GLN A 12 -21.97 10.84 42.23
CA GLN A 12 -22.64 11.67 43.22
C GLN A 12 -21.68 12.09 44.34
N ASP A 13 -20.89 11.15 44.87
CA ASP A 13 -19.89 11.40 45.91
C ASP A 13 -18.85 12.41 45.42
N PHE A 14 -18.40 12.28 44.17
CA PHE A 14 -17.47 13.24 43.55
C PHE A 14 -18.03 14.66 43.52
N TYR A 15 -19.30 14.84 43.12
CA TYR A 15 -19.91 16.18 43.09
C TYR A 15 -20.18 16.76 44.49
N GLN A 16 -20.45 15.91 45.49
CA GLN A 16 -20.55 16.34 46.88
C GLN A 16 -19.19 16.80 47.43
N GLU A 17 -18.13 16.06 47.15
CA GLU A 17 -16.76 16.39 47.51
C GLU A 17 -16.30 17.70 46.85
N LEU A 18 -16.60 17.88 45.55
CA LEU A 18 -16.28 19.10 44.81
C LEU A 18 -17.03 20.33 45.35
N SER A 19 -18.21 20.13 45.95
CA SER A 19 -19.00 21.20 46.57
C SER A 19 -18.51 21.55 47.98
N ASN A 20 -17.63 20.74 48.58
CA ASN A 20 -17.06 20.97 49.90
C ASN A 20 -15.76 21.80 49.79
N PRO A 21 -15.72 23.02 50.35
CA PRO A 21 -14.52 23.88 50.31
C PRO A 21 -13.29 23.26 50.99
N ASP A 22 -13.49 22.33 51.94
CA ASP A 22 -12.42 21.71 52.73
C ASP A 22 -11.90 20.39 52.12
N SER A 23 -12.36 20.02 50.91
CA SER A 23 -12.02 18.74 50.27
C SER A 23 -10.57 18.62 49.79
N GLY A 24 -9.85 19.74 49.66
CA GLY A 24 -8.49 19.76 49.12
C GLY A 24 -8.39 19.42 47.62
N LEU A 25 -9.53 19.30 46.92
CA LEU A 25 -9.57 19.06 45.48
C LEU A 25 -9.20 20.34 44.72
N ASP A 26 -7.99 20.38 44.15
CA ASP A 26 -7.64 21.45 43.23
C ASP A 26 -8.28 21.24 41.85
N THR A 27 -8.20 22.27 41.00
CA THR A 27 -8.81 22.26 39.66
C THR A 27 -8.25 21.18 38.74
N LYS A 28 -6.96 20.82 38.90
CA LYS A 28 -6.30 19.81 38.08
C LYS A 28 -6.75 18.40 38.48
N LEU A 29 -6.75 18.09 39.78
CA LEU A 29 -7.19 16.80 40.31
C LEU A 29 -8.68 16.57 40.03
N ALA A 30 -9.50 17.63 40.08
CA ALA A 30 -10.90 17.57 39.66
C ALA A 30 -11.03 17.15 38.18
N GLN A 31 -10.21 17.72 37.29
CA GLN A 31 -10.22 17.39 35.86
C GLN A 31 -9.80 15.95 35.60
N GLU A 32 -8.72 15.47 36.23
CA GLU A 32 -8.27 14.08 36.12
C GLU A 32 -9.35 13.09 36.60
N ARG A 33 -10.02 13.40 37.72
CA ARG A 33 -11.10 12.56 38.27
C ARG A 33 -12.34 12.53 37.36
N ARG A 34 -12.70 13.64 36.71
CA ARG A 34 -13.77 13.66 35.69
C ARG A 34 -13.46 12.70 34.53
N ILE A 35 -12.24 12.76 33.99
CA ILE A 35 -11.82 11.88 32.89
C ILE A 35 -11.81 10.42 33.33
N PHE A 36 -11.35 10.15 34.56
CA PHE A 36 -11.40 8.81 35.15
C PHE A 36 -12.84 8.27 35.24
N LEU A 37 -13.80 9.07 35.74
CA LEU A 37 -15.20 8.68 35.82
C LEU A 37 -15.80 8.39 34.42
N LEU A 38 -15.51 9.23 33.42
CA LEU A 38 -15.98 8.97 32.06
C LEU A 38 -15.38 7.69 31.47
N LYS A 39 -14.09 7.44 31.73
CA LYS A 39 -13.41 6.20 31.35
C LYS A 39 -14.03 4.98 32.03
N ASP A 40 -14.43 5.11 33.29
CA ASP A 40 -15.05 4.02 34.05
C ASP A 40 -16.44 3.69 33.50
N LEU A 41 -17.26 4.71 33.18
CA LEU A 41 -18.54 4.53 32.48
C LEU A 41 -18.37 3.79 31.14
N VAL A 42 -17.40 4.22 30.32
CA VAL A 42 -17.11 3.54 29.04
C VAL A 42 -16.63 2.11 29.28
N SER A 43 -15.92 1.84 30.36
CA SER A 43 -15.50 0.48 30.73
C SER A 43 -16.67 -0.45 31.06
N ILE A 44 -17.75 0.09 31.64
CA ILE A 44 -18.98 -0.65 31.96
C ILE A 44 -19.77 -1.00 30.69
N ILE A 45 -19.81 -0.09 29.71
CA ILE A 45 -20.50 -0.29 28.43
C ILE A 45 -19.72 -1.24 27.52
N ARG A 46 -18.39 -1.20 27.58
CA ARG A 46 -17.48 -1.95 26.70
C ARG A 46 -17.74 -3.47 26.78
N PRO A 47 -18.03 -4.14 25.66
CA PRO A 47 -18.17 -5.60 25.62
C PRO A 47 -16.86 -6.31 26.02
N ARG A 48 -16.97 -7.35 26.86
CA ARG A 48 -15.82 -8.15 27.32
C ARG A 48 -15.44 -9.28 26.35
N THR A 49 -16.35 -9.68 25.46
CA THR A 49 -16.19 -10.79 24.52
C THR A 49 -16.36 -10.35 23.07
N PHE A 50 -15.67 -11.01 22.13
CA PHE A 50 -15.75 -10.72 20.69
C PHE A 50 -17.00 -11.33 20.01
N THR A 51 -17.78 -12.13 20.72
CA THR A 51 -19.06 -12.68 20.24
C THR A 51 -20.21 -11.73 20.58
N ASN A 52 -21.12 -11.51 19.62
CA ASN A 52 -22.32 -10.66 19.79
C ASN A 52 -22.03 -9.22 20.29
N ILE A 53 -20.89 -8.64 19.90
CA ILE A 53 -20.42 -7.30 20.32
C ILE A 53 -21.54 -6.25 20.22
N ARG A 54 -22.21 -6.18 19.06
CA ARG A 54 -23.29 -5.22 18.79
C ARG A 54 -24.42 -5.33 19.81
N LYS A 55 -24.97 -6.53 19.98
CA LYS A 55 -26.12 -6.79 20.87
C LYS A 55 -25.80 -6.43 22.32
N ILE A 56 -24.60 -6.79 22.79
CA ILE A 56 -24.15 -6.50 24.16
C ILE A 56 -24.01 -4.99 24.38
N ALA A 57 -23.37 -4.28 23.44
CA ALA A 57 -23.15 -2.85 23.53
C ALA A 57 -24.48 -2.06 23.47
N GLU A 58 -25.38 -2.41 22.53
CA GLU A 58 -26.71 -1.82 22.43
C GLU A 58 -27.52 -2.06 23.72
N GLN A 59 -27.52 -3.28 24.27
CA GLN A 59 -28.20 -3.59 25.53
C GLN A 59 -27.66 -2.74 26.70
N LYS A 60 -26.34 -2.51 26.78
CA LYS A 60 -25.74 -1.69 27.84
C LYS A 60 -26.12 -0.22 27.73
N ILE A 61 -26.19 0.33 26.52
CA ILE A 61 -26.67 1.70 26.32
C ILE A 61 -28.16 1.81 26.63
N GLN A 62 -28.98 0.82 26.26
CA GLN A 62 -30.39 0.79 26.64
C GLN A 62 -30.58 0.73 28.17
N GLU A 63 -29.82 -0.11 28.88
CA GLU A 63 -29.80 -0.14 30.35
C GLU A 63 -29.45 1.25 30.94
N LEU A 64 -28.47 1.94 30.35
CA LEU A 64 -28.07 3.28 30.78
C LEU A 64 -29.20 4.29 30.54
N ILE A 65 -29.80 4.32 29.35
CA ILE A 65 -30.92 5.21 29.02
C ILE A 65 -32.09 5.02 29.99
N GLN A 66 -32.49 3.77 30.26
CA GLN A 66 -33.57 3.46 31.20
C GLN A 66 -33.28 4.00 32.61
N LEU A 67 -32.04 3.85 33.09
CA LEU A 67 -31.64 4.37 34.39
C LEU A 67 -31.71 5.91 34.43
N LEU A 68 -31.22 6.58 33.38
CA LEU A 68 -31.24 8.05 33.26
C LEU A 68 -32.66 8.63 33.14
N GLN A 69 -33.60 7.87 32.56
CA GLN A 69 -35.01 8.24 32.51
C GLN A 69 -35.68 8.12 33.90
N GLN A 70 -35.28 7.12 34.70
CA GLN A 70 -35.83 6.87 36.04
C GLN A 70 -35.21 7.75 37.14
N ASN A 71 -33.96 8.19 36.97
CA ASN A 71 -33.22 8.96 37.97
C ASN A 71 -32.74 10.31 37.41
N ALA A 72 -33.49 11.38 37.71
CA ALA A 72 -33.18 12.73 37.25
C ALA A 72 -31.85 13.28 37.79
N GLN A 73 -31.46 12.88 39.02
CA GLN A 73 -30.20 13.30 39.63
C GLN A 73 -29.00 12.67 38.91
N ALA A 74 -29.07 11.36 38.63
CA ALA A 74 -28.07 10.65 37.84
C ALA A 74 -27.91 11.26 36.43
N ARG A 75 -29.02 11.61 35.79
CA ARG A 75 -29.05 12.33 34.50
C ARG A 75 -28.35 13.68 34.57
N ASN A 76 -28.70 14.52 35.55
CA ASN A 76 -28.10 15.85 35.68
C ASN A 76 -26.60 15.78 35.98
N ASN A 77 -26.17 14.85 36.83
CA ASN A 77 -24.75 14.66 37.13
C ASN A 77 -23.95 14.17 35.92
N LEU A 78 -24.49 13.22 35.15
CA LEU A 78 -23.80 12.74 33.94
C LEU A 78 -23.78 13.80 32.83
N LYS A 79 -24.87 14.55 32.65
CA LYS A 79 -24.91 15.72 31.76
C LYS A 79 -23.80 16.70 32.15
N LYS A 80 -23.77 17.10 33.42
CA LYS A 80 -22.77 18.04 33.96
C LYS A 80 -21.34 17.52 33.76
N LEU A 81 -21.10 16.22 33.98
CA LEU A 81 -19.79 15.60 33.78
C LEU A 81 -19.31 15.75 32.32
N ILE A 82 -20.19 15.44 31.36
CA ILE A 82 -19.86 15.51 29.94
C ILE A 82 -19.64 16.95 29.49
N GLU A 83 -20.52 17.88 29.90
CA GLU A 83 -20.42 19.31 29.55
C GLU A 83 -19.14 19.93 30.13
N GLU A 84 -18.82 19.67 31.41
CA GLU A 84 -17.57 20.17 32.03
C GLU A 84 -16.33 19.63 31.34
N ILE A 85 -16.31 18.35 30.97
CA ILE A 85 -15.20 17.77 30.19
C ILE A 85 -15.08 18.45 28.83
N CYS A 86 -16.18 18.76 28.15
CA CYS A 86 -16.16 19.43 26.86
C CYS A 86 -15.68 20.89 26.95
N LEU A 87 -16.12 21.64 27.97
CA LEU A 87 -15.74 23.04 28.16
C LEU A 87 -14.29 23.21 28.63
N GLN A 88 -13.76 22.26 29.40
CA GLN A 88 -12.40 22.32 29.96
C GLN A 88 -11.32 21.82 29.01
N ASN A 89 -11.69 21.21 27.88
CA ASN A 89 -10.74 20.61 26.96
C ASN A 89 -10.94 21.14 25.54
N ASN A 90 -9.89 21.72 24.97
CA ASN A 90 -9.94 22.36 23.65
C ASN A 90 -10.26 21.33 22.53
N PRO A 91 -11.33 21.52 21.74
CA PRO A 91 -11.75 20.60 20.68
C PRO A 91 -11.09 20.88 19.31
N LEU A 92 -10.31 21.95 19.14
CA LEU A 92 -9.75 22.39 17.86
C LEU A 92 -8.99 21.28 17.12
N LEU A 93 -8.17 20.47 17.81
CA LEU A 93 -7.43 19.37 17.17
C LEU A 93 -8.33 18.20 16.78
N VAL A 94 -9.46 18.00 17.49
CA VAL A 94 -10.46 17.00 17.11
C VAL A 94 -11.09 17.39 15.77
N PHE A 95 -11.39 18.68 15.58
CA PHE A 95 -11.91 19.20 14.33
C PHE A 95 -10.87 19.19 13.20
N THR A 96 -9.62 19.57 13.48
CA THR A 96 -8.63 19.92 12.44
C THR A 96 -7.53 18.89 12.16
N GLU A 97 -7.31 17.88 13.02
CA GLU A 97 -6.21 16.91 12.88
C GLU A 97 -6.68 15.45 12.95
N VAL A 98 -7.71 15.13 13.73
CA VAL A 98 -8.13 13.74 13.92
C VAL A 98 -8.65 13.14 12.62
N GLY A 99 -7.99 12.08 12.15
CA GLY A 99 -8.33 11.39 10.90
C GLY A 99 -7.76 12.05 9.64
N ILE A 100 -7.06 13.17 9.78
CA ILE A 100 -6.32 13.84 8.69
C ILE A 100 -4.87 13.38 8.72
N MET A 101 -4.26 13.26 7.55
CA MET A 101 -2.86 12.88 7.43
C MET A 101 -1.90 13.99 7.89
N SER A 102 -0.77 13.57 8.46
CA SER A 102 0.28 14.43 9.04
C SER A 102 0.90 15.37 8.01
N SER A 103 1.60 16.43 8.42
CA SER A 103 2.42 17.24 7.50
C SER A 103 3.82 16.68 7.26
N LYS A 104 4.28 15.72 8.07
CA LYS A 104 5.68 15.27 8.13
C LYS A 104 6.13 14.38 6.96
N GLY A 105 5.20 13.99 6.09
CA GLY A 105 5.45 13.09 4.97
C GLY A 105 5.44 11.61 5.34
N PHE A 106 5.30 10.76 4.32
CA PHE A 106 5.02 9.32 4.47
C PHE A 106 6.06 8.55 5.29
N TRP A 107 7.35 8.77 5.05
CA TRP A 107 8.42 7.99 5.70
C TRP A 107 8.61 8.40 7.16
N THR A 108 8.59 9.70 7.44
CA THR A 108 8.64 10.24 8.79
C THR A 108 7.47 9.71 9.62
N GLU A 109 6.26 9.70 9.05
CA GLU A 109 5.08 9.15 9.71
C GLU A 109 5.17 7.63 9.89
N THR A 110 5.75 6.90 8.95
CA THR A 110 5.98 5.45 9.10
C THR A 110 6.91 5.16 10.27
N TYR A 111 8.02 5.90 10.37
CA TYR A 111 8.98 5.80 11.47
C TYR A 111 8.34 6.17 12.80
N GLU A 112 7.59 7.27 12.84
CA GLU A 112 6.90 7.77 14.03
C GLU A 112 5.81 6.78 14.53
N ARG A 113 5.02 6.21 13.61
CA ARG A 113 4.04 5.17 13.96
C ARG A 113 4.72 3.89 14.47
N LEU A 114 5.90 3.55 13.96
CA LEU A 114 6.69 2.42 14.44
C LEU A 114 7.25 2.70 15.84
N SER A 115 7.82 3.88 16.08
CA SER A 115 8.33 4.27 17.39
C SER A 115 7.22 4.32 18.43
N TYR A 116 6.05 4.86 18.08
CA TYR A 116 4.89 4.96 18.98
C TYR A 116 4.20 3.64 19.29
N LYS A 117 4.53 2.55 18.59
CA LYS A 117 4.16 1.20 19.04
C LYS A 117 5.02 0.72 20.21
N ILE A 118 6.26 1.20 20.31
CA ILE A 118 7.20 0.85 21.37
C ILE A 118 7.00 1.78 22.56
N LEU A 119 6.98 3.09 22.30
CA LEU A 119 6.81 4.14 23.30
C LEU A 119 5.83 5.19 22.79
N PRO A 120 4.55 5.14 23.23
CA PRO A 120 3.56 6.14 22.85
C PRO A 120 3.99 7.56 23.25
N PRO A 121 3.58 8.60 22.48
CA PRO A 121 3.91 9.97 22.83
C PRO A 121 3.14 10.42 24.07
N LEU A 122 3.70 11.37 24.81
CA LEU A 122 3.00 12.07 25.87
C LEU A 122 1.96 13.01 25.24
N HIS A 123 0.68 12.83 25.57
CA HIS A 123 -0.40 13.70 25.11
C HIS A 123 -0.41 15.01 25.90
N ARG A 124 -0.85 16.10 25.26
CA ARG A 124 -0.99 17.39 25.92
C ARG A 124 -2.24 17.38 26.80
N GLU A 125 -2.10 17.86 28.03
CA GLU A 125 -3.22 18.11 28.94
C GLU A 125 -4.13 19.21 28.36
N GLY A 126 -5.43 19.15 28.64
CA GLY A 126 -6.40 20.17 28.21
C GLY A 126 -6.85 20.08 26.75
N GLU A 127 -6.57 19.00 26.03
CA GLU A 127 -7.06 18.76 24.67
C GLU A 127 -8.15 17.68 24.67
N LEU A 128 -9.28 17.92 24.00
CA LEU A 128 -10.39 16.94 23.93
C LEU A 128 -9.94 15.65 23.24
N ARG A 129 -8.99 15.76 22.31
CA ARG A 129 -8.33 14.63 21.66
C ARG A 129 -7.66 13.68 22.67
N THR A 130 -7.01 14.23 23.69
CA THR A 130 -6.36 13.46 24.75
C THR A 130 -7.40 12.69 25.55
N VAL A 131 -8.49 13.36 25.95
CA VAL A 131 -9.62 12.73 26.65
C VAL A 131 -10.20 11.56 25.86
N ILE A 132 -10.45 11.74 24.56
CA ILE A 132 -10.96 10.66 23.69
C ILE A 132 -9.98 9.47 23.66
N ASN A 133 -8.67 9.74 23.64
CA ASN A 133 -7.67 8.68 23.65
C ASN A 133 -7.63 7.90 24.98
N GLU A 134 -7.79 8.59 26.11
CA GLU A 134 -7.78 7.97 27.44
C GLU A 134 -9.07 7.18 27.74
N VAL A 135 -10.22 7.69 27.29
CA VAL A 135 -11.52 7.05 27.44
C VAL A 135 -11.61 5.81 26.54
N PHE A 136 -11.24 5.93 25.26
CA PHE A 136 -11.23 4.85 24.27
C PHE A 136 -9.84 4.23 24.10
N TYR A 137 -9.19 3.90 25.21
CA TYR A 137 -7.79 3.45 25.24
C TYR A 137 -7.53 2.08 24.59
N LYS A 138 -8.56 1.23 24.39
CA LYS A 138 -8.36 -0.07 23.73
C LYS A 138 -8.41 0.12 22.21
N LYS A 139 -7.44 -0.48 21.51
CA LYS A 139 -7.28 -0.39 20.04
C LYS A 139 -8.51 -0.85 19.22
N ASP A 140 -9.41 -1.58 19.86
CA ASP A 140 -10.60 -2.19 19.25
C ASP A 140 -11.91 -1.56 19.74
N ASP A 141 -11.85 -0.46 20.52
CA ASP A 141 -13.05 0.22 21.04
C ASP A 141 -13.95 0.75 19.92
N TYR A 142 -13.36 1.21 18.81
CA TYR A 142 -14.11 1.61 17.63
C TYR A 142 -15.06 0.51 17.11
N ASN A 143 -14.76 -0.77 17.32
CA ASN A 143 -15.59 -1.86 16.78
C ASN A 143 -16.99 -1.82 17.41
N TRP A 144 -17.11 -1.67 18.73
CA TRP A 144 -18.42 -1.64 19.37
C TRP A 144 -19.10 -0.28 19.21
N ILE A 145 -18.34 0.83 19.26
CA ILE A 145 -18.86 2.19 19.05
C ILE A 145 -19.52 2.34 17.67
N THR A 146 -18.84 1.87 16.63
CA THR A 146 -19.34 2.00 15.24
C THR A 146 -20.53 1.06 14.96
N LEU A 147 -20.60 -0.09 15.64
CA LEU A 147 -21.67 -1.08 15.46
C LEU A 147 -22.99 -0.72 16.13
N ILE A 148 -22.99 0.12 17.17
CA ILE A 148 -24.22 0.62 17.81
C ILE A 148 -25.01 1.47 16.80
N SER A 149 -26.33 1.29 16.74
CA SER A 149 -27.21 2.09 15.87
C SER A 149 -27.13 3.60 16.18
N ASN A 150 -27.31 4.45 15.16
CA ASN A 150 -27.27 5.89 15.38
C ASN A 150 -28.47 6.35 16.21
N GLU A 151 -29.62 5.71 16.01
CA GLU A 151 -30.87 5.98 16.71
C GLU A 151 -30.69 5.87 18.24
N LEU A 152 -29.90 4.89 18.69
CA LEU A 152 -29.65 4.68 20.12
C LEU A 152 -28.71 5.76 20.71
N TRP A 153 -27.73 6.22 19.94
CA TRP A 153 -26.89 7.35 20.33
C TRP A 153 -27.70 8.66 20.39
N ILE A 154 -28.61 8.87 19.44
CA ILE A 154 -29.54 10.00 19.40
C ILE A 154 -30.44 9.99 20.64
N GLU A 155 -31.03 8.83 20.97
CA GLU A 155 -31.86 8.65 22.16
C GLU A 155 -31.10 8.96 23.46
N LEU A 156 -29.84 8.51 23.59
CA LEU A 156 -29.00 8.84 24.73
C LEU A 156 -28.73 10.34 24.83
N ALA A 157 -28.39 10.99 23.70
CA ALA A 157 -28.12 12.43 23.66
C ALA A 157 -29.36 13.27 24.02
N HIS A 158 -30.54 12.89 23.53
CA HIS A 158 -31.81 13.52 23.92
C HIS A 158 -32.14 13.28 25.39
N THR A 159 -31.93 12.06 25.89
CA THR A 159 -32.17 11.72 27.30
C THR A 159 -31.30 12.58 28.21
N LEU A 160 -30.06 12.86 27.83
CA LEU A 160 -29.15 13.72 28.58
C LEU A 160 -29.35 15.22 28.32
N GLN A 161 -30.12 15.60 27.30
CA GLN A 161 -30.26 17.00 26.85
C GLN A 161 -28.89 17.67 26.62
N LEU A 162 -27.97 16.92 25.99
CA LEU A 162 -26.62 17.40 25.70
C LEU A 162 -26.68 18.54 24.68
N PHE A 163 -25.84 19.56 24.87
CA PHE A 163 -25.69 20.72 23.97
C PHE A 163 -26.93 21.64 23.90
N ASP A 164 -27.83 21.54 24.89
CA ASP A 164 -28.98 22.44 25.00
C ASP A 164 -28.66 23.77 25.67
N SER A 165 -27.53 23.86 26.39
CA SER A 165 -27.11 25.11 27.04
C SER A 165 -26.52 26.10 26.02
N GLU A 166 -26.91 27.37 26.16
CA GLU A 166 -26.43 28.46 25.31
C GLU A 166 -24.90 28.61 25.37
N GLU A 167 -24.32 28.40 26.56
CA GLU A 167 -22.88 28.42 26.78
C GLU A 167 -22.15 27.36 25.93
N MET A 168 -22.63 26.11 25.95
CA MET A 168 -22.06 25.02 25.15
C MET A 168 -22.18 25.30 23.66
N GLN A 169 -23.36 25.76 23.21
CA GLN A 169 -23.60 26.08 21.81
C GLN A 169 -22.67 27.19 21.33
N LYS A 170 -22.51 28.26 22.11
CA LYS A 170 -21.61 29.37 21.79
C LYS A 170 -20.14 28.95 21.80
N TYR A 171 -19.72 28.15 22.78
CA TYR A 171 -18.35 27.63 22.86
C TYR A 171 -18.00 26.79 21.63
N PHE A 172 -18.82 25.78 21.32
CA PHE A 172 -18.57 24.91 20.17
C PHE A 172 -18.72 25.65 18.84
N LEU A 173 -19.63 26.61 18.71
CA LEU A 173 -19.74 27.45 17.52
C LEU A 173 -18.43 28.20 17.27
N ASN A 174 -17.88 28.85 18.30
CA ASN A 174 -16.61 29.58 18.18
C ASN A 174 -15.44 28.67 17.79
N GLU A 175 -15.35 27.48 18.40
CA GLU A 175 -14.29 26.51 18.09
C GLU A 175 -14.46 25.91 16.68
N MET A 176 -15.69 25.69 16.22
CA MET A 176 -15.96 25.25 14.85
C MET A 176 -15.62 26.33 13.82
N LEU A 177 -15.94 27.60 14.08
CA LEU A 177 -15.54 28.73 13.25
C LEU A 177 -14.01 28.87 13.18
N ASN A 178 -13.32 28.69 14.31
CA ASN A 178 -11.86 28.66 14.35
C ASN A 178 -11.30 27.49 13.51
N ALA A 179 -11.87 26.29 13.67
CA ALA A 179 -11.47 25.11 12.90
C ALA A 179 -11.67 25.29 11.38
N ILE A 180 -12.76 25.93 10.97
CA ILE A 180 -13.05 26.26 9.56
C ILE A 180 -11.93 27.13 8.97
N VAL A 181 -11.50 28.19 9.66
CA VAL A 181 -10.41 29.06 9.20
C VAL A 181 -9.09 28.28 9.11
N VAL A 182 -8.76 27.49 10.13
CA VAL A 182 -7.54 26.67 10.15
C VAL A 182 -7.51 25.67 9.00
N LEU A 183 -8.63 24.99 8.72
CA LEU A 183 -8.74 24.04 7.61
C LEU A 183 -8.66 24.73 6.26
N ALA A 184 -9.29 25.89 6.09
CA ALA A 184 -9.22 26.69 4.87
C ALA A 184 -7.79 27.16 4.58
N GLN A 185 -7.06 27.62 5.61
CA GLN A 185 -5.65 28.00 5.50
C GLN A 185 -4.77 26.81 5.10
N LYS A 186 -4.96 25.65 5.75
CA LYS A 186 -4.23 24.41 5.40
C LYS A 186 -4.50 23.97 3.97
N ALA A 187 -5.77 23.98 3.54
CA ALA A 187 -6.15 23.63 2.18
C ALA A 187 -5.55 24.62 1.17
N THR A 188 -5.56 25.91 1.48
CA THR A 188 -4.95 26.94 0.62
C THR A 188 -3.44 26.77 0.51
N SER A 189 -2.74 26.58 1.64
CA SER A 189 -1.29 26.33 1.65
C SER A 189 -0.93 25.08 0.85
N LEU A 190 -1.72 24.02 0.92
CA LEU A 190 -1.49 22.80 0.14
C LEU A 190 -1.81 22.99 -1.36
N GLY A 191 -2.88 23.72 -1.67
CA GLY A 191 -3.30 24.00 -3.05
C GLY A 191 -2.31 24.90 -3.80
N LEU A 192 -1.57 25.74 -3.08
CA LEU A 192 -0.54 26.64 -3.62
C LEU A 192 0.89 26.11 -3.48
N GLU A 193 1.08 24.84 -3.11
CA GLU A 193 2.41 24.23 -3.13
C GLU A 193 2.99 24.26 -4.56
N PRO A 194 4.28 24.60 -4.77
CA PRO A 194 4.87 24.69 -6.11
C PRO A 194 4.68 23.43 -6.95
N GLU A 195 4.71 22.24 -6.32
CA GLU A 195 4.49 20.96 -6.99
C GLU A 195 3.06 20.81 -7.53
N ILE A 196 2.07 21.45 -6.90
CA ILE A 196 0.68 21.47 -7.36
C ILE A 196 0.50 22.53 -8.45
N ILE A 197 1.03 23.74 -8.24
CA ILE A 197 0.98 24.85 -9.20
C ILE A 197 1.65 24.50 -10.52
N GLU A 198 2.81 23.82 -10.50
CA GLU A 198 3.50 23.39 -11.73
C GLU A 198 2.61 22.53 -12.63
N LYS A 199 1.66 21.78 -12.04
CA LYS A 199 0.75 20.88 -12.77
C LYS A 199 -0.61 21.52 -13.06
N LEU A 200 -0.98 22.59 -12.34
CA LEU A 200 -2.15 23.42 -12.58
C LEU A 200 -1.76 24.92 -12.61
N PRO A 201 -1.20 25.41 -13.73
CA PRO A 201 -0.74 26.79 -13.84
C PRO A 201 -1.86 27.82 -13.64
N ASP A 202 -3.10 27.46 -13.98
CA ASP A 202 -4.30 28.29 -13.79
C ASP A 202 -4.60 28.60 -12.30
N MET A 203 -3.85 27.99 -11.36
CA MET A 203 -4.00 28.16 -9.90
C MET A 203 -2.98 29.16 -9.30
N ASP A 204 -2.06 29.69 -10.11
CA ASP A 204 -1.03 30.66 -9.67
C ASP A 204 -1.53 32.13 -9.69
N ASP A 205 -2.78 32.34 -10.06
CA ASP A 205 -3.40 33.67 -10.13
C ASP A 205 -4.20 33.98 -8.84
N LEU A 206 -4.44 35.28 -8.58
CA LEU A 206 -5.28 35.78 -7.49
C LEU A 206 -6.71 35.20 -7.52
N ASN A 207 -7.13 34.67 -8.68
CA ASN A 207 -8.41 34.01 -8.91
C ASN A 207 -8.39 32.50 -8.61
N SER A 208 -7.34 31.98 -7.97
CA SER A 208 -7.27 30.58 -7.55
C SER A 208 -8.46 30.22 -6.64
N PRO A 209 -9.22 29.14 -6.93
CA PRO A 209 -10.34 28.70 -6.10
C PRO A 209 -9.96 28.53 -4.62
N PHE A 210 -8.72 28.11 -4.33
CA PHE A 210 -8.23 27.95 -2.96
C PHE A 210 -8.09 29.28 -2.22
N LEU A 211 -7.53 30.30 -2.89
CA LEU A 211 -7.41 31.65 -2.32
C LEU A 211 -8.79 32.29 -2.13
N SER A 212 -9.65 32.21 -3.15
CA SER A 212 -11.02 32.74 -3.08
C SER A 212 -11.83 32.07 -1.97
N MET A 213 -11.68 30.75 -1.79
CA MET A 213 -12.29 30.00 -0.68
C MET A 213 -11.85 30.54 0.68
N LEU A 214 -10.55 30.77 0.90
CA LEU A 214 -10.05 31.31 2.16
C LEU A 214 -10.62 32.71 2.44
N ILE A 215 -10.63 33.58 1.43
CA ILE A 215 -11.14 34.96 1.55
C ILE A 215 -12.62 34.94 1.94
N GLU A 216 -13.45 34.17 1.24
CA GLU A 216 -14.89 34.09 1.54
C GLU A 216 -15.18 33.46 2.90
N ILE A 217 -14.42 32.43 3.28
CA ILE A 217 -14.53 31.84 4.62
C ILE A 217 -14.16 32.85 5.71
N SER A 218 -13.11 33.65 5.52
CA SER A 218 -12.73 34.68 6.50
C SER A 218 -13.84 35.72 6.68
N LYS A 219 -14.46 36.19 5.57
CA LYS A 219 -15.61 37.10 5.63
C LYS A 219 -16.82 36.46 6.34
N PHE A 220 -17.11 35.20 6.03
CA PHE A 220 -18.19 34.45 6.67
C PHE A 220 -18.00 34.31 8.18
N VAL A 221 -16.78 34.01 8.64
CA VAL A 221 -16.47 33.91 10.06
C VAL A 221 -16.51 35.27 10.76
N GLU A 222 -16.13 36.35 10.08
CA GLU A 222 -16.21 37.71 10.63
C GLU A 222 -17.65 38.13 10.93
N LYS A 223 -18.61 37.79 10.05
CA LYS A 223 -20.06 38.01 10.27
C LYS A 223 -20.59 37.34 11.54
N TYR A 224 -20.05 36.19 11.94
CA TYR A 224 -20.42 35.53 13.21
C TYR A 224 -19.80 36.19 14.45
N LYS A 225 -18.68 36.90 14.31
CA LYS A 225 -17.96 37.51 15.44
C LYS A 225 -18.45 38.92 15.75
N ASP A 226 -18.96 39.63 14.75
CA ASP A 226 -19.42 40.99 14.93
C ASP A 226 -20.84 41.03 15.54
N ILE A 227 -20.88 41.16 16.87
CA ILE A 227 -22.13 41.25 17.66
C ILE A 227 -22.86 42.58 17.37
N THR A 228 -22.19 43.57 16.78
CA THR A 228 -22.74 44.93 16.64
C THR A 228 -23.61 45.14 15.42
N THR A 229 -23.55 44.24 14.43
CA THR A 229 -24.18 44.45 13.13
C THR A 229 -25.50 43.69 12.91
N ASP A 230 -25.93 42.79 13.81
CA ASP A 230 -27.11 41.90 13.62
C ASP A 230 -27.07 41.13 12.27
N GLN A 231 -25.90 41.06 11.62
CA GLN A 231 -25.70 40.47 10.32
C GLN A 231 -25.41 38.98 10.47
N ILE A 232 -26.46 38.18 10.62
CA ILE A 232 -26.38 36.74 10.48
C ILE A 232 -25.98 36.45 9.02
N PRO A 233 -24.96 35.60 8.75
CA PRO A 233 -24.59 35.26 7.38
C PRO A 233 -25.78 34.67 6.62
N SER A 234 -25.92 35.13 5.38
CA SER A 234 -27.03 34.75 4.50
C SER A 234 -26.86 33.33 3.96
N GLU A 235 -27.96 32.74 3.46
CA GLU A 235 -27.89 31.46 2.73
C GLU A 235 -27.02 31.58 1.46
N GLU A 236 -26.95 32.78 0.87
CA GLU A 236 -26.09 33.08 -0.28
C GLU A 236 -24.60 32.99 0.08
N ASP A 237 -24.18 33.55 1.23
CA ASP A 237 -22.80 33.46 1.72
C ASP A 237 -22.37 31.99 1.89
N TYR A 238 -23.27 31.17 2.46
CA TYR A 238 -23.04 29.74 2.64
C TYR A 238 -22.91 29.02 1.29
N ASN A 239 -23.83 29.26 0.36
CA ASN A 239 -23.83 28.64 -0.96
C ASN A 239 -22.58 29.02 -1.77
N GLN A 240 -22.10 30.26 -1.64
CA GLN A 240 -20.87 30.70 -2.29
C GLN A 240 -19.64 29.90 -1.82
N ILE A 241 -19.52 29.64 -0.50
CA ILE A 241 -18.44 28.79 0.04
C ILE A 241 -18.54 27.38 -0.55
N TRP A 242 -19.74 26.80 -0.66
CA TRP A 242 -19.93 25.47 -1.24
C TRP A 242 -19.51 25.39 -2.71
N VAL A 243 -19.82 26.42 -3.51
CA VAL A 243 -19.38 26.51 -4.90
C VAL A 243 -17.85 26.53 -4.98
N LEU A 244 -17.18 27.33 -4.13
CA LEU A 244 -15.72 27.39 -4.07
C LEU A 244 -15.09 26.06 -3.64
N LEU A 245 -15.69 25.37 -2.65
CA LEU A 245 -15.24 24.04 -2.25
C LEU A 245 -15.38 23.02 -3.38
N GLN A 246 -16.46 23.09 -4.16
CA GLN A 246 -16.65 22.24 -5.34
C GLN A 246 -15.59 22.53 -6.41
N GLN A 247 -15.29 23.80 -6.68
CA GLN A 247 -14.23 24.18 -7.63
C GLN A 247 -12.84 23.69 -7.19
N CYS A 248 -12.55 23.71 -5.88
CA CYS A 248 -11.33 23.10 -5.32
C CYS A 248 -11.30 21.59 -5.58
N GLU A 249 -12.41 20.87 -5.36
CA GLU A 249 -12.51 19.43 -5.65
C GLU A 249 -12.38 19.11 -7.14
N ASP A 250 -12.98 19.90 -8.02
CA ASP A 250 -12.88 19.73 -9.47
C ASP A 250 -11.43 19.93 -9.95
N SER A 251 -10.69 20.82 -9.30
CA SER A 251 -9.27 21.06 -9.56
C SER A 251 -8.42 19.87 -9.10
N ILE A 252 -8.74 19.29 -7.94
CA ILE A 252 -8.13 18.04 -7.47
C ILE A 252 -8.46 16.88 -8.42
N ALA A 253 -9.70 16.78 -8.89
CA ALA A 253 -10.12 15.76 -9.83
C ALA A 253 -9.38 15.86 -11.17
N ARG A 254 -9.11 17.08 -11.66
CA ARG A 254 -8.26 17.32 -12.83
C ARG A 254 -6.82 16.86 -12.60
N LEU A 255 -6.22 17.19 -11.46
CA LEU A 255 -4.90 16.64 -11.07
C LEU A 255 -4.89 15.11 -11.04
N HIS A 256 -5.99 14.50 -10.63
CA HIS A 256 -6.16 13.05 -10.65
C HIS A 256 -6.25 12.47 -12.07
N LYS A 257 -6.96 13.14 -12.98
CA LYS A 257 -7.16 12.70 -14.35
C LYS A 257 -5.89 12.81 -15.18
N ASP A 258 -5.14 13.90 -15.02
CA ASP A 258 -3.97 14.20 -15.85
C ASP A 258 -2.66 13.57 -15.30
N ARG A 259 -2.76 12.66 -14.31
CA ARG A 259 -1.62 11.92 -13.73
C ARG A 259 -0.78 11.16 -14.77
N GLU A 260 -1.39 10.75 -15.88
CA GLU A 260 -0.69 10.09 -16.99
C GLU A 260 0.31 11.01 -17.69
N LYS A 261 0.05 12.31 -17.73
CA LYS A 261 0.87 13.29 -18.43
C LYS A 261 2.06 13.77 -17.59
N TYR A 262 1.89 13.85 -16.27
CA TYR A 262 2.85 14.49 -15.38
C TYR A 262 3.69 13.54 -14.52
N GLY A 263 3.38 12.23 -14.55
CA GLY A 263 3.94 11.26 -13.60
C GLY A 263 3.39 11.48 -12.18
N VAL A 264 3.64 10.54 -11.27
CA VAL A 264 3.13 10.61 -9.89
C VAL A 264 4.27 10.49 -8.89
N SER A 265 4.37 11.43 -7.96
CA SER A 265 5.25 11.30 -6.79
C SER A 265 4.46 10.91 -5.54
N LEU A 266 5.16 10.33 -4.58
CA LEU A 266 4.58 10.07 -3.26
C LEU A 266 4.13 11.38 -2.59
N ARG A 267 4.91 12.44 -2.80
CA ARG A 267 4.67 13.76 -2.21
C ARG A 267 3.41 14.42 -2.78
N ILE A 268 3.24 14.47 -4.10
CA ILE A 268 2.03 15.06 -4.71
C ILE A 268 0.78 14.24 -4.36
N THR A 269 0.90 12.91 -4.32
CA THR A 269 -0.18 12.02 -3.87
C THR A 269 -0.59 12.34 -2.43
N TYR A 270 0.39 12.54 -1.56
CA TYR A 270 0.19 12.89 -0.16
C TYR A 270 -0.47 14.25 0.00
N PHE A 271 -0.04 15.26 -0.78
CA PHE A 271 -0.67 16.58 -0.80
C PHE A 271 -2.11 16.51 -1.26
N ILE A 272 -2.40 15.79 -2.35
CA ILE A 272 -3.77 15.63 -2.86
C ILE A 272 -4.67 14.93 -1.83
N LEU A 273 -4.21 13.86 -1.19
CA LEU A 273 -4.99 13.14 -0.18
C LEU A 273 -5.28 14.03 1.04
N ARG A 274 -4.27 14.76 1.51
CA ARG A 274 -4.44 15.73 2.60
C ARG A 274 -5.39 16.86 2.23
N LEU A 275 -5.24 17.40 1.04
CA LEU A 275 -6.09 18.48 0.53
C LEU A 275 -7.56 18.03 0.49
N THR A 276 -7.81 16.82 -0.04
CA THR A 276 -9.14 16.19 -0.06
C THR A 276 -9.69 16.04 1.37
N GLN A 277 -8.90 15.49 2.29
CA GLN A 277 -9.32 15.33 3.70
C GLN A 277 -9.62 16.66 4.41
N ASN A 278 -8.85 17.71 4.12
CA ASN A 278 -9.11 19.04 4.70
C ASN A 278 -10.40 19.63 4.14
N ILE A 279 -10.66 19.50 2.83
CA ILE A 279 -11.91 19.98 2.19
C ILE A 279 -13.12 19.19 2.69
N GLU A 280 -13.04 17.86 2.77
CA GLU A 280 -14.12 17.03 3.31
C GLU A 280 -14.42 17.38 4.77
N ARG A 281 -13.38 17.61 5.57
CA ARG A 281 -13.55 18.05 6.97
C ARG A 281 -14.18 19.43 7.06
N LEU A 282 -13.75 20.36 6.21
CA LEU A 282 -14.28 21.71 6.14
C LEU A 282 -15.79 21.69 5.79
N LYS A 283 -16.17 20.91 4.77
CA LYS A 283 -17.59 20.65 4.43
C LYS A 283 -18.38 20.09 5.61
N LYS A 284 -17.85 19.09 6.33
CA LYS A 284 -18.52 18.50 7.50
C LYS A 284 -18.77 19.53 8.61
N ILE A 285 -17.78 20.36 8.94
CA ILE A 285 -17.95 21.38 9.99
C ILE A 285 -18.92 22.48 9.54
N LEU A 286 -18.89 22.87 8.26
CA LEU A 286 -19.88 23.80 7.69
C LEU A 286 -21.32 23.24 7.74
N LEU A 287 -21.52 21.92 7.67
CA LEU A 287 -22.83 21.32 7.86
C LEU A 287 -23.32 21.46 9.32
N PHE A 288 -22.43 21.35 10.31
CA PHE A 288 -22.81 21.53 11.73
C PHE A 288 -23.28 22.96 12.06
N ILE A 289 -22.77 23.96 11.35
CA ILE A 289 -23.12 25.37 11.56
C ILE A 289 -24.38 25.76 10.79
N LYS A 290 -24.80 24.97 9.79
CA LYS A 290 -25.98 25.28 8.99
C LYS A 290 -27.23 25.35 9.89
N PRO A 291 -28.13 26.35 9.69
CA PRO A 291 -29.45 26.35 10.31
C PRO A 291 -30.29 25.19 9.75
N ALA A 292 -30.16 24.01 10.33
CA ALA A 292 -30.95 22.82 10.03
C ALA A 292 -31.77 22.43 11.27
N SER A 293 -32.61 21.39 11.15
CA SER A 293 -33.29 20.84 12.32
C SER A 293 -32.26 20.31 13.32
N LYS A 294 -32.56 20.47 14.61
CA LYS A 294 -31.69 20.00 15.71
C LYS A 294 -31.34 18.52 15.59
N GLU A 295 -32.27 17.71 15.09
CA GLU A 295 -32.09 16.26 14.87
C GLU A 295 -31.11 15.95 13.73
N ALA A 296 -31.15 16.71 12.62
CA ALA A 296 -30.21 16.54 11.51
C ALA A 296 -28.77 16.84 11.97
N ASN A 297 -28.58 17.90 12.75
CA ASN A 297 -27.27 18.26 13.29
C ASN A 297 -26.75 17.19 14.26
N LEU A 298 -27.62 16.62 15.11
CA LEU A 298 -27.24 15.58 16.05
C LEU A 298 -26.80 14.27 15.36
N GLN A 299 -27.46 13.90 14.25
CA GLN A 299 -27.05 12.76 13.44
C GLN A 299 -25.62 12.92 12.92
N GLU A 300 -25.33 14.08 12.32
CA GLU A 300 -24.01 14.39 11.77
C GLU A 300 -22.92 14.41 12.86
N VAL A 301 -23.23 14.93 14.05
CA VAL A 301 -22.34 14.89 15.22
C VAL A 301 -22.03 13.45 15.65
N ILE A 302 -23.01 12.55 15.65
CA ILE A 302 -22.81 11.14 16.03
C ILE A 302 -21.96 10.40 14.99
N PHE A 303 -22.20 10.64 13.70
CA PHE A 303 -21.33 10.12 12.64
C PHE A 303 -19.89 10.58 12.84
N PHE A 304 -19.71 11.86 13.14
CA PHE A 304 -18.40 12.44 13.37
C PHE A 304 -17.72 11.89 14.62
N PHE A 305 -18.45 11.71 15.73
CA PHE A 305 -17.97 11.05 16.94
C PHE A 305 -17.43 9.65 16.64
N LYS A 306 -18.18 8.84 15.89
CA LYS A 306 -17.76 7.49 15.49
C LYS A 306 -16.48 7.51 14.63
N GLU A 307 -16.39 8.45 13.69
CA GLU A 307 -15.18 8.65 12.87
C GLU A 307 -13.96 9.02 13.72
N ILE A 308 -14.12 9.92 14.70
CA ILE A 308 -13.05 10.35 15.60
C ILE A 308 -12.52 9.18 16.43
N VAL A 309 -13.41 8.39 17.06
CA VAL A 309 -13.01 7.23 17.85
C VAL A 309 -12.26 6.22 16.98
N TRP A 310 -12.77 5.96 15.77
CA TRP A 310 -12.09 5.08 14.81
C TRP A 310 -10.70 5.61 14.41
N ALA A 311 -10.60 6.90 14.10
CA ALA A 311 -9.35 7.53 13.70
C ALA A 311 -8.31 7.47 14.82
N GLU A 312 -8.69 7.81 16.06
CA GLU A 312 -7.81 7.78 17.23
C GLU A 312 -7.36 6.35 17.60
N ASN A 313 -8.24 5.35 17.53
CA ASN A 313 -7.85 3.95 17.74
C ASN A 313 -6.91 3.40 16.66
N LYS A 314 -7.03 3.88 15.41
CA LYS A 314 -6.20 3.43 14.28
C LYS A 314 -4.99 4.30 13.98
N LYS A 315 -4.71 5.36 14.75
CA LYS A 315 -3.65 6.34 14.47
C LYS A 315 -2.24 5.74 14.32
N TYR A 316 -1.90 4.70 15.08
CA TYR A 316 -0.60 4.02 14.99
C TYR A 316 -0.61 2.73 14.15
N SER A 317 -1.69 2.50 13.38
CA SER A 317 -1.77 1.34 12.50
C SER A 317 -0.91 1.53 11.25
N LEU A 318 0.21 0.80 11.17
CA LEU A 318 1.02 0.72 9.95
C LEU A 318 0.21 0.11 8.79
N ARG A 319 -0.58 -0.92 9.06
CA ARG A 319 -1.42 -1.55 8.01
C ARG A 319 -2.34 -0.52 7.35
N LYS A 320 -2.97 0.35 8.15
CA LYS A 320 -3.80 1.45 7.65
C LYS A 320 -2.97 2.46 6.88
N HIS A 321 -1.87 2.95 7.46
CA HIS A 321 -0.94 3.90 6.80
C HIS A 321 -0.51 3.45 5.40
N PHE A 322 -0.10 2.19 5.27
CA PHE A 322 0.28 1.63 3.98
C PHE A 322 -0.91 1.37 3.07
N SER A 323 -2.09 1.03 3.59
CA SER A 323 -3.28 0.81 2.75
C SER A 323 -3.78 2.11 2.13
N ASP A 324 -3.82 3.18 2.92
CA ASP A 324 -4.38 4.48 2.51
C ASP A 324 -3.45 5.21 1.52
N ASN A 325 -2.13 4.98 1.62
CA ASN A 325 -1.11 5.72 0.86
C ASN A 325 -0.41 4.94 -0.24
N LEU A 326 -0.19 3.64 -0.06
CA LEU A 326 0.57 2.84 -1.02
C LEU A 326 -0.30 2.45 -2.23
N SER A 327 -1.63 2.49 -2.12
CA SER A 327 -2.54 2.19 -3.23
C SER A 327 -2.27 3.09 -4.45
N PHE A 328 -2.11 4.39 -4.23
CA PHE A 328 -1.87 5.38 -5.28
C PHE A 328 -0.47 5.29 -5.91
N LEU A 329 0.58 5.06 -5.11
CA LEU A 329 1.93 4.82 -5.63
C LEU A 329 2.03 3.48 -6.36
N ALA A 330 1.50 2.42 -5.73
CA ALA A 330 1.50 1.10 -6.31
C ALA A 330 0.77 1.13 -7.65
N HIS A 331 -0.33 1.88 -7.77
CA HIS A 331 -1.04 2.04 -9.03
C HIS A 331 -0.11 2.48 -10.16
N LYS A 332 0.62 3.59 -10.01
CA LYS A 332 1.48 4.10 -11.09
C LYS A 332 2.76 3.32 -11.31
N VAL A 333 3.36 2.81 -10.24
CA VAL A 333 4.54 1.93 -10.34
C VAL A 333 4.17 0.65 -11.11
N VAL A 334 3.00 0.07 -10.82
CA VAL A 334 2.47 -1.14 -11.48
C VAL A 334 2.01 -0.84 -12.92
N GLU A 335 1.41 0.33 -13.16
CA GLU A 335 0.96 0.75 -14.50
C GLU A 335 2.12 1.01 -15.47
N HIS A 336 3.21 1.67 -15.02
CA HIS A 336 4.39 1.87 -15.86
C HIS A 336 5.15 0.57 -16.14
N THR A 337 5.17 -0.37 -15.19
CA THR A 337 5.72 -1.72 -15.45
C THR A 337 4.90 -2.48 -16.51
N ALA A 338 3.63 -2.14 -16.70
CA ALA A 338 2.77 -2.74 -17.72
C ALA A 338 3.20 -2.31 -19.14
N LYS A 339 3.38 -1.00 -19.37
CA LYS A 339 3.70 -0.44 -20.70
C LYS A 339 5.08 -0.84 -21.22
N THR A 340 6.10 -0.98 -20.36
CA THR A 340 7.48 -1.24 -20.79
C THR A 340 7.77 -2.71 -21.13
N GLY A 341 6.85 -3.64 -20.86
CA GLY A 341 7.12 -5.06 -21.07
C GLY A 341 6.14 -5.85 -21.93
N GLU A 342 5.21 -5.20 -22.64
CA GLU A 342 4.35 -5.87 -23.63
C GLU A 342 5.15 -6.75 -24.62
N HIS A 343 6.39 -6.36 -24.93
CA HIS A 343 7.34 -7.10 -25.78
C HIS A 343 7.77 -8.48 -25.24
N TYR A 344 7.39 -8.85 -24.02
CA TYR A 344 7.71 -10.14 -23.41
C TYR A 344 6.54 -11.15 -23.42
N ILE A 345 5.33 -10.75 -23.83
CA ILE A 345 4.18 -11.64 -23.97
C ILE A 345 4.12 -12.18 -25.40
N THR A 346 4.08 -13.50 -25.52
CA THR A 346 4.03 -14.17 -26.83
C THR A 346 2.58 -14.37 -27.23
N ASN A 347 2.18 -13.84 -28.39
CA ASN A 347 0.85 -13.97 -28.95
C ASN A 347 0.76 -15.09 -29.98
N ASN A 348 1.83 -15.31 -30.75
CA ASN A 348 1.90 -16.29 -31.82
C ASN A 348 3.10 -17.24 -31.69
N ARG A 349 3.15 -18.26 -32.57
CA ARG A 349 4.24 -19.25 -32.59
C ARG A 349 5.61 -18.63 -32.88
N LYS A 350 5.68 -17.61 -33.74
CA LYS A 350 6.96 -16.98 -34.12
C LYS A 350 7.58 -16.25 -32.92
N GLU A 351 6.79 -15.45 -32.22
CA GLU A 351 7.19 -14.75 -30.99
C GLU A 351 7.63 -15.73 -29.90
N TYR A 352 6.97 -16.89 -29.79
CA TYR A 352 7.36 -17.94 -28.84
C TYR A 352 8.79 -18.45 -29.06
N PHE A 353 9.16 -18.75 -30.31
CA PHE A 353 10.52 -19.20 -30.63
C PHE A 353 11.54 -18.06 -30.62
N GLU A 354 11.13 -16.83 -30.94
CA GLU A 354 12.01 -15.66 -30.79
C GLU A 354 12.37 -15.42 -29.31
N LEU A 355 11.38 -15.51 -28.41
CA LEU A 355 11.59 -15.42 -26.98
C LEU A 355 12.49 -16.55 -26.47
N PHE A 356 12.31 -17.78 -26.96
CA PHE A 356 13.20 -18.90 -26.66
C PHE A 356 14.65 -18.59 -27.05
N ARG A 357 14.89 -18.06 -28.26
CA ARG A 357 16.23 -17.69 -28.73
C ARG A 357 16.87 -16.60 -27.86
N LYS A 358 16.11 -15.57 -27.50
CA LYS A 358 16.56 -14.51 -26.57
C LYS A 358 16.88 -15.07 -25.19
N ALA A 359 16.12 -16.07 -24.73
CA ALA A 359 16.36 -16.74 -23.47
C ALA A 359 17.62 -17.65 -23.49
N LEU A 360 17.91 -18.31 -24.60
CA LEU A 360 19.18 -19.05 -24.75
C LEU A 360 20.39 -18.12 -24.53
N GLY A 361 20.38 -16.93 -25.15
CA GLY A 361 21.44 -15.92 -24.96
C GLY A 361 21.57 -15.46 -23.50
N GLY A 362 20.46 -15.33 -22.78
CA GLY A 362 20.47 -15.05 -21.33
C GLY A 362 21.15 -16.17 -20.53
N GLY A 363 20.87 -17.44 -20.85
CA GLY A 363 21.49 -18.59 -20.21
C GLY A 363 23.00 -18.67 -20.45
N VAL A 364 23.45 -18.35 -21.66
CA VAL A 364 24.89 -18.25 -22.01
C VAL A 364 25.59 -17.23 -21.10
N ILE A 365 25.05 -16.01 -20.97
CA ILE A 365 25.66 -14.99 -20.10
C ILE A 365 25.72 -15.47 -18.64
N VAL A 366 24.64 -16.06 -18.13
CA VAL A 366 24.61 -16.57 -16.74
C VAL A 366 25.67 -17.65 -16.49
N ALA A 367 25.99 -18.49 -17.49
CA ALA A 367 27.05 -19.48 -17.35
C ALA A 367 28.42 -18.83 -17.06
N PHE A 368 28.75 -17.71 -17.73
CA PHE A 368 29.94 -16.92 -17.42
C PHE A 368 29.88 -16.32 -16.01
N LEU A 369 28.74 -15.77 -15.59
CA LEU A 369 28.57 -15.19 -14.25
C LEU A 369 28.78 -16.24 -13.15
N VAL A 370 28.34 -17.47 -13.40
CA VAL A 370 28.53 -18.61 -12.49
C VAL A 370 30.02 -18.98 -12.37
N LEU A 371 30.77 -19.02 -13.48
CA LEU A 371 32.23 -19.21 -13.44
C LEU A 371 32.94 -18.09 -12.68
N ILE A 372 32.60 -16.82 -12.96
CA ILE A 372 33.19 -15.67 -12.26
C ILE A 372 32.90 -15.75 -10.76
N LYS A 373 31.66 -16.08 -10.37
CA LYS A 373 31.28 -16.27 -8.96
C LYS A 373 32.12 -17.37 -8.31
N ALA A 374 32.32 -18.50 -8.99
CA ALA A 374 33.15 -19.57 -8.47
C ALA A 374 34.59 -19.11 -8.24
N LYS A 375 35.15 -18.30 -9.15
CA LYS A 375 36.50 -17.72 -8.94
C LYS A 375 36.57 -16.72 -7.80
N LEU A 376 35.56 -15.87 -7.66
CA LEU A 376 35.44 -14.97 -6.50
C LEU A 376 35.38 -15.75 -5.18
N SER A 377 34.85 -16.98 -5.17
CA SER A 377 34.75 -17.76 -3.93
C SER A 377 36.09 -18.20 -3.34
N TYR A 378 37.19 -18.19 -4.11
CA TYR A 378 38.53 -18.51 -3.60
C TYR A 378 39.10 -17.41 -2.70
N ILE A 379 38.82 -16.16 -3.02
CA ILE A 379 39.29 -15.00 -2.23
C ILE A 379 38.32 -14.64 -1.11
N GLU A 380 37.23 -15.39 -0.94
CA GLU A 380 36.16 -15.10 0.02
C GLU A 380 36.65 -15.16 1.47
N GLN A 381 37.63 -16.01 1.78
CA GLN A 381 38.19 -16.15 3.13
C GLN A 381 39.15 -15.02 3.49
N ASP A 382 39.87 -14.48 2.50
CA ASP A 382 40.89 -13.43 2.68
C ASP A 382 40.32 -12.01 2.53
N THR A 383 39.02 -11.90 2.20
CA THR A 383 38.36 -10.63 1.90
C THR A 383 37.27 -10.33 2.91
N ALA A 384 37.15 -9.06 3.31
CA ALA A 384 36.08 -8.62 4.21
C ALA A 384 34.69 -8.98 3.65
N PRO A 385 33.75 -9.50 4.46
CA PRO A 385 32.45 -9.97 3.97
C PRO A 385 31.66 -8.93 3.17
N MET A 386 31.73 -7.66 3.58
CA MET A 386 31.07 -6.55 2.89
C MET A 386 31.67 -6.28 1.51
N LEU A 387 32.98 -6.41 1.35
CA LEU A 387 33.64 -6.26 0.05
C LEU A 387 33.30 -7.43 -0.88
N MET A 388 33.21 -8.65 -0.35
CA MET A 388 32.71 -9.80 -1.13
C MET A 388 31.25 -9.63 -1.58
N ALA A 389 30.39 -9.07 -0.72
CA ALA A 389 29.03 -8.71 -1.12
C ALA A 389 29.03 -7.73 -2.30
N ILE A 390 29.93 -6.75 -2.31
CA ILE A 390 30.08 -5.79 -3.42
C ILE A 390 30.55 -6.52 -4.68
N PHE A 391 31.55 -7.40 -4.62
CA PHE A 391 32.03 -8.13 -5.80
C PHE A 391 30.97 -9.05 -6.40
N TYR A 392 30.25 -9.82 -5.57
CA TYR A 392 29.14 -10.63 -6.04
C TYR A 392 28.01 -9.76 -6.62
N SER A 393 27.70 -8.64 -5.98
CA SER A 393 26.69 -7.69 -6.47
C SER A 393 27.07 -7.09 -7.81
N LEU A 394 28.33 -6.70 -8.00
CA LEU A 394 28.84 -6.16 -9.26
C LEU A 394 28.78 -7.20 -10.37
N ASN A 395 29.24 -8.43 -10.11
CA ASN A 395 29.18 -9.54 -11.08
C ASN A 395 27.75 -9.73 -11.59
N TYR A 396 26.77 -9.86 -10.69
CA TYR A 396 25.39 -10.07 -11.09
C TYR A 396 24.75 -8.84 -11.73
N SER A 397 25.00 -7.64 -11.19
CA SER A 397 24.42 -6.39 -11.72
C SER A 397 24.88 -6.14 -13.15
N LEU A 398 26.19 -6.25 -13.41
CA LEU A 398 26.75 -6.13 -14.74
C LEU A 398 26.21 -7.21 -15.66
N GLY A 399 26.15 -8.47 -15.20
CA GLY A 399 25.58 -9.57 -15.96
C GLY A 399 24.13 -9.33 -16.38
N PHE A 400 23.27 -8.86 -15.47
CA PHE A 400 21.87 -8.58 -15.77
C PHE A 400 21.70 -7.36 -16.68
N ILE A 401 22.53 -6.34 -16.53
CA ILE A 401 22.57 -5.19 -17.44
C ILE A 401 23.02 -5.63 -18.83
N LEU A 402 24.03 -6.49 -18.95
CA LEU A 402 24.48 -7.04 -20.24
C LEU A 402 23.39 -7.86 -20.93
N ILE A 403 22.68 -8.72 -20.19
CA ILE A 403 21.51 -9.44 -20.72
C ILE A 403 20.50 -8.45 -21.32
N HIS A 404 20.23 -7.34 -20.61
CA HIS A 404 19.31 -6.31 -21.09
C HIS A 404 19.82 -5.56 -22.33
N ILE A 405 21.08 -5.13 -22.32
CA ILE A 405 21.72 -4.39 -23.42
C ILE A 405 21.76 -5.23 -24.69
N PHE A 406 22.04 -6.52 -24.60
CA PHE A 406 22.02 -7.44 -25.75
C PHE A 406 20.62 -7.90 -26.16
N HIS A 407 19.57 -7.36 -25.55
CA HIS A 407 18.17 -7.74 -25.79
C HIS A 407 17.90 -9.24 -25.57
N PHE A 408 18.67 -9.87 -24.70
CA PHE A 408 18.40 -11.21 -24.21
C PHE A 408 17.38 -11.18 -23.08
N THR A 409 16.78 -12.33 -22.81
CA THR A 409 15.72 -12.45 -21.79
C THR A 409 16.19 -13.32 -20.65
N LEU A 410 16.00 -12.82 -19.43
CA LEU A 410 16.06 -13.63 -18.23
C LEU A 410 14.63 -13.86 -17.76
N ALA A 411 14.29 -15.11 -17.48
CA ALA A 411 12.99 -15.49 -16.94
C ALA A 411 12.71 -14.70 -15.65
N THR A 412 11.43 -14.55 -15.29
CA THR A 412 10.95 -14.03 -13.99
C THR A 412 11.01 -12.52 -13.73
N LYS A 413 11.43 -11.67 -14.69
CA LYS A 413 11.29 -10.19 -14.59
C LYS A 413 9.91 -9.65 -14.95
N GLN A 414 9.11 -10.48 -15.59
CA GLN A 414 7.81 -10.17 -16.20
C GLN A 414 6.56 -10.19 -15.28
N PRO A 415 6.57 -10.78 -14.06
CA PRO A 415 5.36 -10.90 -13.26
C PRO A 415 4.64 -9.60 -12.85
N ALA A 416 5.38 -8.51 -12.63
CA ALA A 416 4.81 -7.21 -12.22
C ALA A 416 3.86 -6.61 -13.27
N MET A 417 4.27 -6.67 -14.54
CA MET A 417 3.52 -6.18 -15.70
C MET A 417 2.18 -6.91 -15.86
N THR A 418 2.23 -8.25 -15.77
CA THR A 418 1.03 -9.09 -15.94
C THR A 418 -0.02 -8.80 -14.88
N ALA A 419 0.45 -8.60 -13.65
CA ALA A 419 -0.41 -8.29 -12.53
C ALA A 419 -1.24 -7.01 -12.77
N SER A 420 -0.64 -5.98 -13.40
CA SER A 420 -1.34 -4.76 -13.77
C SER A 420 -2.49 -5.01 -14.77
N THR A 421 -2.20 -5.75 -15.85
CA THR A 421 -3.20 -6.06 -16.90
C THR A 421 -4.36 -6.88 -16.36
N ILE A 422 -4.09 -7.83 -15.45
CA ILE A 422 -5.12 -8.57 -14.73
C ILE A 422 -6.00 -7.61 -13.94
N ALA A 423 -5.38 -6.67 -13.23
CA ALA A 423 -6.09 -5.70 -12.42
C ALA A 423 -6.94 -4.74 -13.29
N ASP A 424 -6.45 -4.30 -14.46
CA ASP A 424 -7.22 -3.51 -15.44
C ASP A 424 -8.52 -4.21 -15.81
N ILE A 425 -8.40 -5.44 -16.33
CA ILE A 425 -9.53 -6.24 -16.79
C ILE A 425 -10.52 -6.49 -15.65
N LEU A 426 -10.04 -6.70 -14.41
CA LEU A 426 -10.91 -6.87 -13.23
C LEU A 426 -11.60 -5.57 -12.79
N SER A 427 -10.92 -4.44 -12.91
CA SER A 427 -11.53 -3.14 -12.60
C SER A 427 -12.62 -2.78 -13.61
N GLU A 428 -12.42 -3.10 -14.89
CA GLU A 428 -13.46 -3.00 -15.92
C GLU A 428 -14.62 -3.94 -15.62
N TRP A 429 -14.34 -5.18 -15.19
CA TRP A 429 -15.35 -6.16 -14.78
C TRP A 429 -16.28 -5.60 -13.70
N ARG A 430 -15.72 -4.93 -12.69
CA ARG A 430 -16.47 -4.34 -11.59
C ARG A 430 -17.39 -3.19 -12.02
N ASN A 431 -16.96 -2.39 -13.00
CA ASN A 431 -17.71 -1.22 -13.46
C ASN A 431 -18.84 -1.57 -14.44
N LEU A 432 -18.99 -2.84 -14.82
CA LEU A 432 -20.08 -3.31 -15.68
C LEU A 432 -21.41 -3.41 -14.91
N LYS A 433 -22.39 -2.57 -15.26
CA LYS A 433 -23.78 -2.65 -14.79
C LYS A 433 -24.62 -3.78 -15.48
N SER A 434 -24.02 -4.96 -15.77
CA SER A 434 -24.56 -6.11 -16.58
C SER A 434 -24.56 -5.91 -18.12
N PRO A 435 -24.38 -6.97 -18.98
CA PRO A 435 -24.98 -8.32 -18.99
C PRO A 435 -23.99 -9.52 -18.97
N LYS A 436 -24.49 -10.75 -18.71
CA LYS A 436 -23.73 -12.03 -18.69
C LYS A 436 -22.82 -12.25 -19.91
N SER A 437 -23.15 -11.70 -21.08
CA SER A 437 -22.36 -11.81 -22.31
C SER A 437 -21.06 -11.01 -22.27
N LYS A 438 -21.07 -9.76 -21.75
CA LYS A 438 -19.85 -8.95 -21.57
C LYS A 438 -18.93 -9.55 -20.51
N GLU A 439 -19.53 -10.12 -19.46
CA GLU A 439 -18.81 -10.88 -18.44
C GLU A 439 -18.01 -12.03 -19.07
N ARG A 440 -18.64 -12.84 -19.95
CA ARG A 440 -17.99 -13.94 -20.68
C ARG A 440 -16.83 -13.49 -21.57
N VAL A 441 -16.97 -12.37 -22.28
CA VAL A 441 -15.91 -11.83 -23.14
C VAL A 441 -14.71 -11.41 -22.29
N LEU A 442 -14.95 -10.70 -21.20
CA LEU A 442 -13.91 -10.23 -20.29
C LEU A 442 -13.24 -11.41 -19.56
N TYR A 443 -14.00 -12.45 -19.22
CA TYR A 443 -13.48 -13.73 -18.72
C TYR A 443 -12.53 -14.41 -19.72
N GLY A 444 -12.96 -14.50 -20.98
CA GLY A 444 -12.13 -15.05 -22.06
C GLY A 444 -10.82 -14.27 -22.19
N GLN A 445 -10.90 -12.94 -22.24
CA GLN A 445 -9.73 -12.06 -22.34
C GLN A 445 -8.77 -12.25 -21.17
N LEU A 446 -9.26 -12.27 -19.92
CA LEU A 446 -8.43 -12.49 -18.74
C LEU A 446 -7.70 -13.83 -18.79
N LEU A 447 -8.44 -14.91 -19.10
CA LEU A 447 -7.89 -16.25 -19.22
C LEU A 447 -6.85 -16.36 -20.34
N HIS A 448 -7.14 -15.78 -21.50
CA HIS A 448 -6.22 -15.77 -22.64
C HIS A 448 -4.90 -15.07 -22.28
N THR A 449 -4.99 -13.91 -21.64
CA THR A 449 -3.83 -13.13 -21.18
C THR A 449 -3.00 -13.93 -20.17
N LEU A 450 -3.64 -14.52 -19.16
CA LEU A 450 -2.97 -15.34 -18.13
C LEU A 450 -2.22 -16.54 -18.73
N ILE A 451 -2.86 -17.27 -19.65
CA ILE A 451 -2.23 -18.43 -20.31
C ILE A 451 -1.03 -17.99 -21.16
N ARG A 452 -1.14 -16.88 -21.91
CA ARG A 452 -0.02 -16.35 -22.69
C ARG A 452 1.17 -16.00 -21.79
N ILE A 453 0.92 -15.46 -20.61
CA ILE A 453 1.98 -15.11 -19.66
C ILE A 453 2.64 -16.34 -19.07
N ILE A 454 1.87 -17.32 -18.60
CA ILE A 454 2.43 -18.57 -18.06
C ILE A 454 3.31 -19.24 -19.13
N ARG A 455 2.82 -19.26 -20.37
CA ARG A 455 3.56 -19.78 -21.53
C ARG A 455 4.86 -19.02 -21.79
N SER A 456 4.83 -17.69 -21.77
CA SER A 456 6.02 -16.84 -21.91
C SER A 456 7.05 -17.07 -20.79
N GLN A 457 6.60 -17.20 -19.53
CA GLN A 457 7.50 -17.52 -18.41
C GLN A 457 8.15 -18.88 -18.61
N PHE A 458 7.35 -19.88 -18.99
CA PHE A 458 7.83 -21.23 -19.18
C PHE A 458 8.92 -21.30 -20.25
N ILE A 459 8.67 -20.78 -21.46
CA ILE A 459 9.65 -20.87 -22.54
C ILE A 459 10.92 -20.06 -22.26
N SER A 460 10.80 -18.91 -21.59
CA SER A 460 11.97 -18.14 -21.17
C SER A 460 12.79 -18.89 -20.11
N LEU A 461 12.12 -19.51 -19.14
CA LEU A 461 12.78 -20.30 -18.10
C LEU A 461 13.48 -21.52 -18.70
N SER A 462 12.78 -22.27 -19.55
CA SER A 462 13.34 -23.43 -20.26
C SER A 462 14.54 -23.01 -21.12
N GLY A 463 14.45 -21.92 -21.87
CA GLY A 463 15.56 -21.41 -22.68
C GLY A 463 16.78 -21.05 -21.84
N ASN A 464 16.61 -20.34 -20.72
CA ASN A 464 17.73 -20.03 -19.83
C ASN A 464 18.39 -21.30 -19.26
N VAL A 465 17.61 -22.27 -18.78
CA VAL A 465 18.13 -23.50 -18.16
C VAL A 465 18.80 -24.42 -19.19
N LEU A 466 18.16 -24.60 -20.35
CA LEU A 466 18.70 -25.44 -21.44
C LEU A 466 20.00 -24.88 -22.02
N ALA A 467 20.22 -23.57 -21.96
CA ALA A 467 21.50 -22.98 -22.36
C ALA A 467 22.54 -22.99 -21.22
N VAL A 468 22.16 -22.60 -20.00
CA VAL A 468 23.14 -22.42 -18.91
C VAL A 468 23.82 -23.72 -18.52
N ILE A 469 23.09 -24.85 -18.51
CA ILE A 469 23.65 -26.14 -18.10
C ILE A 469 24.78 -26.59 -19.04
N PRO A 470 24.56 -26.80 -20.35
CA PRO A 470 25.63 -27.25 -21.24
C PRO A 470 26.74 -26.22 -21.36
N VAL A 471 26.44 -24.92 -21.40
CA VAL A 471 27.46 -23.88 -21.55
C VAL A 471 28.34 -23.80 -20.30
N ALA A 472 27.77 -23.85 -19.09
CA ALA A 472 28.56 -23.86 -17.86
C ALA A 472 29.42 -25.12 -17.78
N TYR A 473 28.88 -26.29 -18.11
CA TYR A 473 29.66 -27.53 -18.17
C TYR A 473 30.85 -27.41 -19.12
N LEU A 474 30.63 -26.93 -20.35
CA LEU A 474 31.68 -26.74 -21.35
C LEU A 474 32.71 -25.69 -20.94
N LEU A 475 32.29 -24.61 -20.29
CA LEU A 475 33.20 -23.58 -19.77
C LEU A 475 34.07 -24.12 -18.63
N THR A 476 33.48 -24.90 -17.71
CA THR A 476 34.23 -25.54 -16.61
C THR A 476 35.19 -26.59 -17.16
N MET A 477 34.77 -27.37 -18.16
CA MET A 477 35.63 -28.33 -18.86
C MET A 477 36.78 -27.61 -19.56
N GLY A 478 36.49 -26.56 -20.35
CA GLY A 478 37.54 -25.77 -21.03
C GLY A 478 38.52 -25.14 -20.05
N TYR A 479 38.05 -24.71 -18.88
CA TYR A 479 38.92 -24.23 -17.81
C TYR A 479 39.88 -25.32 -17.32
N PHE A 480 39.37 -26.51 -17.02
CA PHE A 480 40.19 -27.65 -16.60
C PHE A 480 41.25 -28.02 -17.65
N TRP A 481 40.89 -28.00 -18.93
CA TRP A 481 41.82 -28.29 -20.02
C TRP A 481 42.97 -27.26 -20.15
N ILE A 482 42.71 -25.98 -19.82
CA ILE A 482 43.71 -24.91 -19.96
C ILE A 482 44.61 -24.82 -18.72
N PHE A 483 44.04 -25.00 -17.53
CA PHE A 483 44.72 -24.72 -16.26
C PHE A 483 45.03 -25.97 -15.44
N GLU A 484 44.65 -27.16 -15.92
CA GLU A 484 44.82 -28.47 -15.25
C GLU A 484 44.31 -28.49 -13.80
N THR A 485 43.38 -27.60 -13.48
CA THR A 485 42.82 -27.40 -12.15
C THR A 485 41.32 -27.19 -12.25
N ASP A 486 40.59 -27.73 -11.28
CA ASP A 486 39.14 -27.55 -11.22
C ASP A 486 38.75 -26.09 -10.93
N VAL A 487 37.59 -25.68 -11.45
CA VAL A 487 37.03 -24.35 -11.19
C VAL A 487 36.64 -24.18 -9.72
N VAL A 488 36.28 -25.27 -9.04
CA VAL A 488 36.00 -25.34 -7.59
C VAL A 488 36.54 -26.66 -7.05
N GLY A 489 36.96 -26.70 -5.79
CA GLY A 489 37.40 -27.94 -5.15
C GLY A 489 36.26 -28.96 -4.97
N PHE A 490 36.59 -30.24 -4.94
CA PHE A 490 35.64 -31.36 -4.81
C PHE A 490 34.67 -31.21 -3.64
N GLN A 491 35.16 -30.86 -2.45
CA GLN A 491 34.33 -30.65 -1.25
C GLN A 491 33.30 -29.52 -1.43
N LYS A 492 33.67 -28.45 -2.17
CA LYS A 492 32.77 -27.35 -2.46
C LYS A 492 31.70 -27.77 -3.47
N ALA A 493 32.04 -28.61 -4.45
CA ALA A 493 31.09 -29.18 -5.39
C ALA A 493 30.04 -30.05 -4.68
N GLU A 494 30.47 -30.97 -3.80
CA GLU A 494 29.54 -31.80 -2.99
C GLU A 494 28.62 -30.94 -2.12
N LYS A 495 29.17 -29.95 -1.43
CA LYS A 495 28.38 -29.01 -0.62
C LYS A 495 27.33 -28.29 -1.46
N THR A 496 27.71 -27.83 -2.65
CA THR A 496 26.81 -27.11 -3.57
C THR A 496 25.67 -28.00 -4.06
N VAL A 497 25.95 -29.27 -4.37
CA VAL A 497 24.93 -30.26 -4.75
C VAL A 497 23.93 -30.49 -3.61
N LYS A 498 24.42 -30.70 -2.38
CA LYS A 498 23.55 -30.85 -1.20
C LYS A 498 22.69 -29.61 -0.95
N GLU A 499 23.24 -28.42 -1.19
CA GLU A 499 22.59 -27.12 -1.11
C GLU A 499 21.52 -26.86 -2.18
N LEU A 500 21.49 -27.67 -3.25
CA LEU A 500 20.49 -27.64 -4.31
C LEU A 500 19.39 -28.69 -4.11
N SER A 501 19.60 -29.68 -3.25
CA SER A 501 18.59 -30.67 -2.91
C SER A 501 17.34 -30.00 -2.34
N PRO A 502 16.14 -30.35 -2.81
CA PRO A 502 14.88 -29.82 -2.28
C PRO A 502 14.54 -30.38 -0.89
N TRP A 503 15.15 -31.52 -0.51
CA TRP A 503 14.83 -32.22 0.73
C TRP A 503 15.89 -32.01 1.81
N ALA A 504 17.16 -31.98 1.41
CA ALA A 504 18.29 -31.88 2.33
C ALA A 504 18.69 -30.44 2.68
N SER A 505 18.01 -29.43 2.11
CA SER A 505 18.33 -28.02 2.32
C SER A 505 17.09 -27.13 2.30
N PHE A 506 17.24 -25.90 2.78
CA PHE A 506 16.22 -24.86 2.67
C PHE A 506 16.17 -24.20 1.28
N SER A 507 16.58 -24.93 0.22
CA SER A 507 16.68 -24.41 -1.15
C SER A 507 15.39 -23.78 -1.66
N LEU A 508 14.23 -24.38 -1.37
CA LEU A 508 12.92 -23.85 -1.77
C LEU A 508 12.55 -22.57 -1.00
N LEU A 509 12.92 -22.46 0.28
CA LEU A 509 12.74 -21.23 1.04
C LEU A 509 13.61 -20.10 0.48
N TYR A 510 14.88 -20.38 0.20
CA TYR A 510 15.79 -19.44 -0.45
C TYR A 510 15.35 -19.08 -1.89
N ALA A 511 14.67 -20.00 -2.58
CA ALA A 511 14.03 -19.72 -3.86
C ALA A 511 12.83 -18.77 -3.74
N ALA A 512 12.08 -18.85 -2.64
CA ALA A 512 11.01 -17.90 -2.35
C ALA A 512 11.56 -16.50 -2.13
N ILE A 513 12.70 -16.35 -1.42
CA ILE A 513 13.38 -15.06 -1.24
C ILE A 513 13.79 -14.47 -2.60
N ALA A 514 14.36 -15.28 -3.50
CA ALA A 514 14.63 -14.83 -4.87
C ALA A 514 13.35 -14.36 -5.59
N GLY A 515 12.23 -15.09 -5.43
CA GLY A 515 10.93 -14.67 -5.95
C GLY A 515 10.48 -13.29 -5.44
N VAL A 516 10.68 -13.01 -4.15
CA VAL A 516 10.40 -11.68 -3.55
C VAL A 516 11.26 -10.61 -4.21
N TYR A 517 12.57 -10.83 -4.36
CA TYR A 517 13.44 -9.83 -5.00
C TYR A 517 13.14 -9.61 -6.48
N LEU A 518 12.71 -10.64 -7.20
CA LEU A 518 12.25 -10.50 -8.57
C LEU A 518 11.01 -9.60 -8.67
N MET A 519 10.05 -9.77 -7.74
CA MET A 519 8.89 -8.86 -7.64
C MET A 519 9.35 -7.43 -7.31
N THR A 520 10.25 -7.28 -6.33
CA THR A 520 10.75 -5.98 -5.89
C THR A 520 11.50 -5.26 -6.99
N ALA A 521 12.32 -5.97 -7.78
CA ALA A 521 13.00 -5.45 -8.95
C ALA A 521 12.00 -4.93 -9.99
N GLY A 522 10.88 -5.63 -10.20
CA GLY A 522 9.77 -5.13 -11.04
C GLY A 522 9.21 -3.79 -10.56
N LEU A 523 8.94 -3.65 -9.25
CA LEU A 523 8.48 -2.36 -8.69
C LEU A 523 9.54 -1.26 -8.82
N ILE A 524 10.82 -1.59 -8.64
CA ILE A 524 11.93 -0.64 -8.84
C ILE A 524 11.95 -0.15 -10.30
N ALA A 525 11.72 -1.02 -11.28
CA ALA A 525 11.64 -0.63 -12.69
C ALA A 525 10.56 0.44 -12.90
N GLY A 526 9.33 0.16 -12.46
CA GLY A 526 8.21 1.08 -12.58
C GLY A 526 8.41 2.40 -11.83
N TYR A 527 9.06 2.35 -10.67
CA TYR A 527 9.42 3.56 -9.91
C TYR A 527 10.39 4.45 -10.70
N TYR A 528 11.48 3.89 -11.23
CA TYR A 528 12.47 4.67 -11.98
C TYR A 528 11.95 5.15 -13.32
N ASP A 529 11.14 4.37 -14.03
CA ASP A 529 10.45 4.82 -15.25
C ASP A 529 9.54 6.02 -14.96
N ASN A 530 8.78 5.97 -13.86
CA ASN A 530 7.96 7.10 -13.42
C ASN A 530 8.82 8.32 -13.01
N GLN A 531 9.98 8.12 -12.37
CA GLN A 531 10.89 9.22 -12.00
C GLN A 531 11.47 9.95 -13.23
N VAL A 532 11.71 9.24 -14.34
CA VAL A 532 12.18 9.84 -15.60
C VAL A 532 11.15 10.84 -16.15
N VAL A 533 9.88 10.43 -16.16
CA VAL A 533 8.75 11.26 -16.59
C VAL A 533 8.51 12.41 -15.61
N TYR A 534 8.36 12.09 -14.31
CA TYR A 534 8.03 13.05 -13.27
C TYR A 534 9.03 14.21 -13.19
N ASN A 535 10.33 13.92 -13.26
CA ASN A 535 11.38 14.94 -13.18
C ASN A 535 11.76 15.54 -14.54
N ASN A 536 11.04 15.22 -15.62
CA ASN A 536 11.35 15.65 -16.98
C ASN A 536 12.83 15.42 -17.35
N ILE A 537 13.38 14.25 -16.99
CA ILE A 537 14.82 13.94 -17.16
C ILE A 537 15.30 14.16 -18.60
N PRO A 538 14.58 13.73 -19.66
CA PRO A 538 15.03 13.96 -21.03
C PRO A 538 15.17 15.45 -21.38
N ALA A 539 14.20 16.28 -20.97
CA ALA A 539 14.24 17.72 -21.20
C ALA A 539 15.38 18.39 -20.43
N ARG A 540 15.59 18.00 -19.16
CA ARG A 540 16.70 18.49 -18.32
C ARG A 540 18.05 18.10 -18.90
N MET A 541 18.20 16.87 -19.40
CA MET A 541 19.43 16.43 -20.06
C MET A 541 19.73 17.30 -21.28
N ARG A 542 18.75 17.52 -22.15
CA ARG A 542 18.92 18.39 -23.35
C ARG A 542 19.35 19.82 -23.00
N LYS A 543 18.83 20.36 -21.89
CA LYS A 543 19.10 21.74 -21.48
C LYS A 543 20.39 21.93 -20.68
N TYR A 544 20.73 21.00 -19.77
CA TYR A 544 21.77 21.23 -18.75
C TYR A 544 22.87 20.15 -18.68
N SER A 545 22.83 19.11 -19.52
CA SER A 545 23.78 18.01 -19.39
C SER A 545 25.20 18.36 -19.85
N ILE A 546 26.20 17.99 -19.04
CA ILE A 546 27.62 18.03 -19.42
C ILE A 546 27.88 17.10 -20.62
N PHE A 547 27.13 16.01 -20.78
CA PHE A 547 27.26 15.08 -21.90
C PHE A 547 26.96 15.72 -23.25
N ARG A 548 26.22 16.83 -23.29
CA ARG A 548 26.03 17.63 -24.51
C ARG A 548 27.33 18.24 -25.02
N LYS A 549 28.30 18.50 -24.13
CA LYS A 549 29.62 19.03 -24.49
C LYS A 549 30.60 17.94 -24.92
N ILE A 550 30.35 16.68 -24.54
CA ILE A 550 31.27 15.55 -24.75
C ILE A 550 30.85 14.70 -25.96
N LEU A 551 29.54 14.49 -26.16
CA LEU A 551 29.03 13.65 -27.24
C LEU A 551 28.60 14.46 -28.48
N PRO A 552 28.82 13.94 -29.69
CA PRO A 552 28.19 14.45 -30.91
C PRO A 552 26.67 14.50 -30.78
N SER A 553 26.02 15.51 -31.38
CA SER A 553 24.58 15.79 -31.24
C SER A 553 23.69 14.58 -31.50
N GLN A 554 23.98 13.79 -32.56
CA GLN A 554 23.22 12.59 -32.90
C GLN A 554 23.36 11.47 -31.85
N LEU A 555 24.57 11.28 -31.30
CA LEU A 555 24.81 10.29 -30.25
C LEU A 555 24.20 10.74 -28.92
N PHE A 556 24.24 12.04 -28.63
CA PHE A 556 23.59 12.62 -27.46
C PHE A 556 22.07 12.41 -27.50
N GLU A 557 21.40 12.67 -28.62
CA GLU A 557 19.94 12.43 -28.72
C GLU A 557 19.60 10.94 -28.62
N LYS A 558 20.41 10.05 -29.21
CA LYS A 558 20.25 8.59 -29.02
C LYS A 558 20.45 8.19 -27.56
N PHE A 559 21.41 8.80 -26.87
CA PHE A 559 21.66 8.55 -25.45
C PHE A 559 20.50 9.04 -24.58
N VAL A 560 19.98 10.25 -24.81
CA VAL A 560 18.81 10.78 -24.10
C VAL A 560 17.59 9.87 -24.33
N ALA A 561 17.32 9.47 -25.58
CA ALA A 561 16.23 8.55 -25.90
C ALA A 561 16.42 7.16 -25.28
N TYR A 562 17.67 6.68 -25.16
CA TYR A 562 17.98 5.42 -24.49
C TYR A 562 17.70 5.49 -23.00
N ILE A 563 18.15 6.56 -22.32
CA ILE A 563 17.86 6.80 -20.89
C ILE A 563 16.36 6.93 -20.66
N GLU A 564 15.66 7.69 -21.50
CA GLU A 564 14.20 7.86 -21.42
C GLU A 564 13.45 6.53 -21.43
N LYS A 565 13.90 5.56 -22.24
CA LYS A 565 13.22 4.27 -22.43
C LYS A 565 13.75 3.13 -21.56
N ASN A 566 14.97 3.23 -21.00
CA ASN A 566 15.64 2.08 -20.36
C ASN A 566 16.02 2.31 -18.89
N THR A 567 15.82 3.50 -18.31
CA THR A 567 16.24 3.76 -16.92
C THR A 567 15.64 2.79 -15.91
N GLY A 568 14.34 2.49 -15.98
CA GLY A 568 13.72 1.51 -15.09
C GLY A 568 14.27 0.09 -15.27
N ALA A 569 14.49 -0.32 -16.52
CA ALA A 569 15.08 -1.63 -16.80
C ALA A 569 16.54 -1.72 -16.30
N LEU A 570 17.35 -0.68 -16.48
CA LEU A 570 18.72 -0.65 -15.97
C LEU A 570 18.76 -0.66 -14.44
N ALA A 571 17.94 0.18 -13.79
CA ALA A 571 17.86 0.26 -12.34
C ALA A 571 17.42 -1.08 -11.73
N SER A 572 16.35 -1.69 -12.24
CA SER A 572 15.87 -2.97 -11.73
C SER A 572 16.89 -4.11 -11.88
N ASN A 573 17.61 -4.17 -13.00
CA ASN A 573 18.69 -5.13 -13.22
C ASN A 573 19.86 -4.92 -12.25
N PHE A 574 20.23 -3.67 -12.04
CA PHE A 574 21.27 -3.29 -11.08
C PHE A 574 20.89 -3.69 -9.65
N PHE A 575 19.72 -3.28 -9.17
CA PHE A 575 19.26 -3.60 -7.81
C PHE A 575 19.01 -5.10 -7.62
N LEU A 576 18.51 -5.81 -8.63
CA LEU A 576 18.39 -7.27 -8.58
C LEU A 576 19.77 -7.94 -8.38
N GLY A 577 20.78 -7.46 -9.09
CA GLY A 577 22.17 -7.92 -8.92
C GLY A 577 22.68 -7.69 -7.50
N ILE A 578 22.43 -6.51 -6.93
CA ILE A 578 22.76 -6.19 -5.53
C ILE A 578 22.04 -7.13 -4.57
N PHE A 579 20.73 -7.34 -4.73
CA PHE A 579 19.97 -8.22 -3.83
C PHE A 579 20.49 -9.65 -3.85
N LEU A 580 20.71 -10.21 -5.04
CA LEU A 580 21.25 -11.58 -5.16
C LEU A 580 22.71 -11.69 -4.67
N GLY A 581 23.52 -10.64 -4.85
CA GLY A 581 24.95 -10.65 -4.50
C GLY A 581 25.24 -10.42 -3.02
N SER A 582 24.40 -9.66 -2.33
CA SER A 582 24.61 -9.27 -0.93
C SER A 582 23.88 -10.16 0.10
N THR A 583 22.84 -10.89 -0.31
CA THR A 583 21.96 -11.62 0.64
C THR A 583 22.69 -12.65 1.49
N SER A 584 23.61 -13.45 0.90
CA SER A 584 24.37 -14.44 1.66
C SER A 584 25.26 -13.77 2.73
N THR A 585 25.89 -12.65 2.40
CA THR A 585 26.69 -11.87 3.35
C THR A 585 25.83 -11.27 4.46
N ILE A 586 24.69 -10.68 4.12
CA ILE A 586 23.76 -10.10 5.10
C ILE A 586 23.28 -11.19 6.07
N GLY A 587 22.94 -12.38 5.56
CA GLY A 587 22.59 -13.54 6.39
C GLY A 587 23.69 -13.90 7.38
N LYS A 588 24.95 -14.02 6.90
CA LYS A 588 26.11 -14.28 7.76
C LYS A 588 26.28 -13.22 8.85
N ILE A 589 26.15 -11.93 8.53
CA ILE A 589 26.31 -10.82 9.49
C ILE A 589 25.23 -10.86 10.58
N ILE A 590 23.98 -11.16 10.21
CA ILE A 590 22.86 -11.20 11.16
C ILE A 590 22.84 -12.53 11.96
N GLY A 591 23.66 -13.51 11.57
CA GLY A 591 23.69 -14.85 12.17
C GLY A 591 22.50 -15.73 11.76
N LEU A 592 21.67 -15.26 10.82
CA LEU A 592 20.59 -16.01 10.21
C LEU A 592 21.17 -16.61 8.92
N GLY A 593 21.41 -17.92 8.85
CA GLY A 593 21.95 -18.61 7.67
C GLY A 593 21.05 -18.51 6.43
N ILE A 594 20.86 -17.29 5.91
CA ILE A 594 20.02 -16.92 4.79
C ILE A 594 20.89 -16.97 3.54
N ASP A 595 20.40 -17.67 2.52
CA ASP A 595 21.00 -17.70 1.19
C ASP A 595 19.92 -17.47 0.13
N ILE A 596 20.31 -17.50 -1.13
CA ILE A 596 19.42 -17.26 -2.25
C ILE A 596 19.61 -18.29 -3.36
N ARG A 597 18.48 -18.76 -3.92
CA ARG A 597 18.45 -19.74 -5.00
C ARG A 597 17.65 -19.21 -6.17
N HIS A 598 18.34 -18.91 -7.26
CA HIS A 598 17.73 -18.57 -8.54
C HIS A 598 17.99 -19.70 -9.53
N VAL A 599 16.95 -20.17 -10.20
CA VAL A 599 16.95 -21.35 -11.09
C VAL A 599 18.09 -21.39 -12.10
N THR A 600 18.36 -20.29 -12.82
CA THR A 600 19.43 -20.27 -13.83
C THR A 600 20.82 -20.39 -13.20
N PHE A 601 21.05 -19.77 -12.03
CA PHE A 601 22.31 -19.91 -11.30
C PHE A 601 22.45 -21.30 -10.68
N ALA A 602 21.34 -21.86 -10.18
CA ALA A 602 21.29 -23.23 -9.67
C ALA A 602 21.64 -24.25 -10.76
N GLY A 603 21.08 -24.09 -11.97
CA GLY A 603 21.41 -24.93 -13.12
C GLY A 603 22.88 -24.82 -13.55
N GLY A 604 23.42 -23.60 -13.62
CA GLY A 604 24.84 -23.41 -13.93
C GLY A 604 25.79 -23.97 -12.86
N ALA A 605 25.45 -23.78 -11.58
CA ALA A 605 26.23 -24.33 -10.47
C ALA A 605 26.19 -25.86 -10.46
N PHE A 606 25.04 -26.46 -10.75
CA PHE A 606 24.90 -27.90 -10.91
C PHE A 606 25.77 -28.42 -12.06
N ALA A 607 25.73 -27.77 -13.22
CA ALA A 607 26.56 -28.15 -14.37
C ALA A 607 28.06 -28.10 -14.09
N MET A 608 28.51 -27.08 -13.34
CA MET A 608 29.89 -26.99 -12.86
C MET A 608 30.24 -28.16 -11.94
N CYS A 609 29.37 -28.48 -10.96
CA CYS A 609 29.60 -29.60 -10.05
C CYS A 609 29.63 -30.94 -10.79
N LEU A 610 28.79 -31.12 -11.81
CA LEU A 610 28.76 -32.31 -12.64
C LEU A 610 30.09 -32.50 -13.39
N GLN A 611 30.71 -31.41 -13.86
CA GLN A 611 32.01 -31.46 -14.51
C GLN A 611 33.14 -31.79 -13.52
N VAL A 612 33.17 -31.12 -12.36
CA VAL A 612 34.21 -31.30 -11.33
C VAL A 612 34.21 -32.70 -10.72
N GLN A 613 33.05 -33.36 -10.68
CA GLN A 613 32.98 -34.74 -10.18
C GLN A 613 33.39 -35.80 -11.22
N HIS A 614 33.83 -35.40 -12.43
CA HIS A 614 34.36 -36.29 -13.47
C HIS A 614 33.53 -37.56 -13.73
N GLY A 615 32.20 -37.47 -13.67
CA GLY A 615 31.30 -38.60 -13.90
C GLY A 615 31.11 -39.56 -12.70
N GLN A 616 31.64 -39.22 -11.52
CA GLN A 616 31.49 -40.02 -10.30
C GLN A 616 30.16 -39.79 -9.59
N MET A 617 29.34 -38.84 -10.05
CA MET A 617 28.05 -38.52 -9.43
C MET A 617 27.01 -39.62 -9.74
N PRO A 618 26.39 -40.25 -8.72
CA PRO A 618 25.31 -41.21 -8.92
C PRO A 618 24.12 -40.58 -9.67
N LEU A 619 23.46 -41.39 -10.52
CA LEU A 619 22.29 -40.94 -11.29
C LEU A 619 21.15 -40.43 -10.39
N GLU A 620 20.98 -41.03 -9.21
CA GLU A 620 19.98 -40.60 -8.22
C GLU A 620 20.20 -39.14 -7.78
N ILE A 621 21.44 -38.78 -7.48
CA ILE A 621 21.82 -37.41 -7.06
C ILE A 621 21.66 -36.43 -8.23
N ILE A 622 21.99 -36.84 -9.45
CA ILE A 622 21.77 -36.04 -10.67
C ILE A 622 20.29 -35.73 -10.84
N LEU A 623 19.42 -36.75 -10.77
CA LEU A 623 17.98 -36.60 -10.93
C LEU A 623 17.36 -35.78 -9.80
N GLU A 624 17.78 -36.00 -8.56
CA GLU A 624 17.34 -35.22 -7.40
C GLU A 624 17.73 -33.74 -7.53
N THR A 625 18.96 -33.47 -7.94
CA THR A 625 19.44 -32.08 -8.09
C THR A 625 18.76 -31.38 -9.26
N LEU A 626 18.52 -32.07 -10.37
CA LEU A 626 17.72 -31.55 -11.49
C LEU A 626 16.28 -31.24 -11.08
N LEU A 627 15.66 -32.12 -10.28
CA LEU A 627 14.36 -31.85 -9.67
C LEU A 627 14.41 -30.62 -8.76
N GLY A 628 15.46 -30.49 -7.95
CA GLY A 628 15.73 -29.31 -7.13
C GLY A 628 15.80 -28.02 -7.95
N VAL A 629 16.59 -28.00 -9.03
CA VAL A 629 16.69 -26.86 -9.97
C VAL A 629 15.32 -26.52 -10.56
N PHE A 630 14.55 -27.53 -10.99
CA PHE A 630 13.20 -27.32 -11.53
C PHE A 630 12.25 -26.71 -10.48
N LEU A 631 12.22 -27.26 -9.26
CA LEU A 631 11.37 -26.76 -8.18
C LEU A 631 11.78 -25.34 -7.73
N ILE A 632 13.07 -25.02 -7.70
CA ILE A 632 13.57 -23.66 -7.46
C ILE A 632 12.96 -22.71 -8.49
N GLY A 633 12.95 -23.07 -9.78
CA GLY A 633 12.34 -22.27 -10.84
C GLY A 633 10.84 -22.08 -10.67
N LEU A 634 10.13 -23.16 -10.33
CA LEU A 634 8.70 -23.10 -10.05
C LEU A 634 8.39 -22.15 -8.88
N VAL A 635 9.16 -22.22 -7.80
CA VAL A 635 9.01 -21.33 -6.64
C VAL A 635 9.36 -19.88 -6.99
N ASN A 636 10.47 -19.63 -7.70
CA ASN A 636 10.86 -18.29 -8.15
C ASN A 636 9.71 -17.61 -8.91
N VAL A 637 9.11 -18.32 -9.89
CA VAL A 637 7.98 -17.82 -10.68
C VAL A 637 6.74 -17.62 -9.82
N THR A 638 6.35 -18.64 -9.03
CA THR A 638 5.09 -18.63 -8.27
C THR A 638 5.07 -17.52 -7.23
N VAL A 639 6.17 -17.34 -6.47
CA VAL A 639 6.26 -16.32 -5.43
C VAL A 639 6.31 -14.92 -6.04
N SER A 640 7.16 -14.71 -7.06
CA SER A 640 7.27 -13.41 -7.71
C SER A 640 5.94 -12.97 -8.34
N PHE A 641 5.26 -13.89 -9.02
CA PHE A 641 3.96 -13.65 -9.65
C PHE A 641 2.82 -13.49 -8.66
N GLY A 642 2.73 -14.35 -7.66
CA GLY A 642 1.70 -14.25 -6.62
C GLY A 642 1.76 -12.91 -5.90
N LEU A 643 2.95 -12.46 -5.50
CA LEU A 643 3.14 -11.16 -4.85
C LEU A 643 2.82 -9.99 -5.79
N SER A 644 3.26 -10.07 -7.05
CA SER A 644 2.95 -9.05 -8.05
C SER A 644 1.44 -8.87 -8.24
N VAL A 645 0.71 -9.98 -8.37
CA VAL A 645 -0.77 -9.98 -8.46
C VAL A 645 -1.40 -9.38 -7.22
N ILE A 646 -0.96 -9.77 -6.02
CA ILE A 646 -1.49 -9.19 -4.78
C ILE A 646 -1.29 -7.67 -4.74
N VAL A 647 -0.10 -7.17 -5.11
CA VAL A 647 0.21 -5.73 -5.13
C VAL A 647 -0.64 -5.01 -6.17
N ALA A 648 -0.78 -5.54 -7.38
CA ALA A 648 -1.59 -4.93 -8.43
C ALA A 648 -3.08 -4.91 -8.10
N LEU A 649 -3.63 -6.01 -7.57
CA LEU A 649 -5.02 -6.07 -7.13
C LEU A 649 -5.30 -5.08 -6.00
N LYS A 650 -4.37 -4.96 -5.05
CA LYS A 650 -4.46 -3.97 -3.99
C LYS A 650 -4.40 -2.53 -4.52
N SER A 651 -3.61 -2.27 -5.56
CA SER A 651 -3.54 -0.95 -6.20
C SER A 651 -4.86 -0.50 -6.83
N ARG A 652 -5.76 -1.45 -7.15
CA ARG A 652 -7.08 -1.19 -7.73
C ARG A 652 -8.25 -1.43 -6.77
N ASN A 653 -7.96 -1.57 -5.48
CA ASN A 653 -8.97 -1.85 -4.45
C ASN A 653 -9.83 -3.10 -4.74
N VAL A 654 -9.25 -4.13 -5.36
CA VAL A 654 -9.91 -5.43 -5.62
C VAL A 654 -9.92 -6.25 -4.33
N THR A 655 -11.05 -6.90 -4.03
CA THR A 655 -11.25 -7.67 -2.79
C THR A 655 -10.68 -9.09 -2.89
N PHE A 656 -10.35 -9.70 -1.74
CA PHE A 656 -9.76 -11.05 -1.68
C PHE A 656 -10.68 -12.16 -2.25
N VAL A 657 -11.99 -11.97 -2.20
CA VAL A 657 -13.00 -12.92 -2.71
C VAL A 657 -12.92 -13.06 -4.24
N GLU A 658 -12.61 -11.96 -4.92
CA GLU A 658 -12.52 -11.91 -6.39
C GLU A 658 -11.27 -12.64 -6.89
N THR A 659 -10.14 -12.52 -6.17
CA THR A 659 -8.90 -13.25 -6.45
C THR A 659 -9.11 -14.76 -6.44
N GLY A 660 -9.88 -15.28 -5.48
CA GLY A 660 -10.19 -16.70 -5.37
C GLY A 660 -10.92 -17.28 -6.59
N LYS A 661 -11.83 -16.50 -7.19
CA LYS A 661 -12.56 -16.91 -8.40
C LYS A 661 -11.63 -17.08 -9.60
N ILE A 662 -10.63 -16.22 -9.77
CA ILE A 662 -9.65 -16.29 -10.87
C ILE A 662 -8.80 -17.55 -10.75
N VAL A 663 -8.31 -17.85 -9.55
CA VAL A 663 -7.51 -19.05 -9.29
C VAL A 663 -8.31 -20.32 -9.63
N GLN A 664 -9.58 -20.39 -9.22
CA GLN A 664 -10.45 -21.52 -9.56
C GLN A 664 -10.64 -21.68 -11.08
N ILE A 665 -10.78 -20.58 -11.82
CA ILE A 665 -10.92 -20.61 -13.28
C ILE A 665 -9.64 -21.09 -13.95
N LEU A 666 -8.48 -20.58 -13.53
CA LEU A 666 -7.18 -21.02 -14.03
C LEU A 666 -6.94 -22.51 -13.78
N LEU A 667 -7.29 -23.02 -12.59
CA LEU A 667 -7.18 -24.43 -12.28
C LEU A 667 -8.08 -25.27 -13.18
N LYS A 668 -9.34 -24.87 -13.38
CA LYS A 668 -10.26 -25.55 -14.32
C LYS A 668 -9.72 -25.55 -15.75
N ALA A 669 -9.15 -24.42 -16.20
CA ALA A 669 -8.51 -24.30 -17.51
C ALA A 669 -7.32 -25.25 -17.67
N PHE A 670 -6.46 -25.30 -16.64
CA PHE A 670 -5.26 -26.12 -16.59
C PHE A 670 -5.59 -27.61 -16.68
N PHE A 671 -6.55 -28.09 -15.88
CA PHE A 671 -6.97 -29.49 -15.93
C PHE A 671 -7.68 -29.86 -17.25
N LYS A 672 -8.31 -28.91 -17.95
CA LYS A 672 -8.98 -29.17 -19.24
C LYS A 672 -8.01 -29.26 -20.43
N LYS A 673 -7.02 -28.36 -20.51
CA LYS A 673 -5.95 -28.38 -21.53
C LYS A 673 -4.61 -27.92 -20.95
N PRO A 674 -3.86 -28.79 -20.27
CA PRO A 674 -2.60 -28.40 -19.61
C PRO A 674 -1.54 -27.96 -20.64
N LEU A 675 -1.47 -28.63 -21.79
CA LEU A 675 -0.49 -28.31 -22.84
C LEU A 675 -0.63 -26.89 -23.41
N ALA A 676 -1.82 -26.27 -23.33
CA ALA A 676 -2.03 -24.90 -23.80
C ALA A 676 -1.31 -23.86 -22.92
N PHE A 677 -0.95 -24.21 -21.69
CA PHE A 677 -0.19 -23.37 -20.76
C PHE A 677 1.31 -23.36 -21.09
N PHE A 678 1.80 -24.37 -21.78
CA PHE A 678 3.22 -24.54 -22.07
C PHE A 678 3.56 -24.28 -23.54
N PHE A 679 2.66 -24.63 -24.46
CA PHE A 679 2.90 -24.56 -25.90
C PHE A 679 1.90 -23.64 -26.61
N PRO A 680 2.25 -23.11 -27.80
CA PRO A 680 1.36 -22.25 -28.58
C PRO A 680 0.24 -23.05 -29.29
N LEU A 681 -0.67 -23.57 -28.48
CA LEU A 681 -1.89 -24.28 -28.85
C LEU A 681 -3.12 -23.37 -28.66
N GLN A 682 -4.25 -23.74 -29.27
CA GLN A 682 -5.52 -23.04 -29.06
C GLN A 682 -5.98 -23.18 -27.60
N ILE A 683 -6.22 -22.03 -26.98
CA ILE A 683 -6.66 -21.90 -25.59
C ILE A 683 -8.09 -22.46 -25.46
N PRO A 684 -8.40 -23.26 -24.43
CA PRO A 684 -9.73 -23.83 -24.26
C PRO A 684 -10.79 -22.74 -24.03
N GLU A 685 -11.85 -22.73 -24.84
CA GLU A 685 -13.11 -22.09 -24.45
C GLU A 685 -13.68 -22.86 -23.25
N LEU A 686 -13.75 -22.20 -22.11
CA LEU A 686 -14.20 -22.78 -20.84
C LEU A 686 -15.70 -22.60 -20.59
N LEU A 687 -16.40 -21.86 -21.44
CA LEU A 687 -17.83 -21.60 -21.30
C LEU A 687 -18.61 -22.40 -22.35
N PRO A 688 -19.70 -23.09 -21.98
CA PRO A 688 -20.57 -23.74 -22.94
C PRO A 688 -21.26 -22.71 -23.83
N ASP A 689 -21.29 -22.96 -25.14
CA ASP A 689 -22.12 -22.24 -26.09
C ASP A 689 -23.58 -22.25 -25.64
N GLU A 690 -24.21 -21.08 -25.56
CA GLU A 690 -25.67 -20.95 -25.40
C GLU A 690 -26.45 -21.65 -26.53
N LYS A 691 -25.79 -21.97 -27.65
CA LYS A 691 -26.38 -22.66 -28.79
C LYS A 691 -26.68 -24.15 -28.57
N LYS A 692 -26.25 -24.75 -27.45
CA LYS A 692 -26.56 -26.18 -27.18
C LYS A 692 -27.74 -26.42 -26.23
N THR A 693 -28.25 -25.39 -25.56
CA THR A 693 -29.43 -25.52 -24.68
C THR A 693 -30.77 -25.37 -25.40
N SER A 694 -30.82 -24.74 -26.59
CA SER A 694 -32.08 -24.64 -27.37
C SER A 694 -32.45 -25.89 -28.17
N LYS A 695 -31.58 -26.91 -28.23
CA LYS A 695 -31.83 -28.16 -28.99
C LYS A 695 -32.40 -29.29 -28.14
N LYS A 696 -32.63 -29.08 -26.84
CA LYS A 696 -33.21 -30.08 -25.92
C LYS A 696 -34.62 -29.75 -25.42
N GLU A 697 -35.22 -28.65 -25.88
CA GLU A 697 -36.63 -28.33 -25.60
C GLU A 697 -37.58 -28.67 -26.77
N ASN A 698 -37.07 -29.26 -27.85
CA ASN A 698 -37.88 -29.75 -28.99
C ASN A 698 -37.59 -31.22 -29.28
N LEU A 699 -37.79 -32.10 -28.29
CA LEU A 699 -38.00 -33.54 -28.47
C LEU A 699 -38.80 -34.12 -27.32
#